data_AF-A0A3A6N5W9-F1
#
_entry.id   AF-A0A3A6N5W9-F1
#
_cell.length_a   1.000
_cell.length_b   1.000
_cell.length_c   1.000
_cell.angle_alpha   90.00
_cell.angle_beta   90.00
_cell.angle_gamma   90.00
#
_symmetry.space_group_name_H-M   'P 1'
#
loop_
_entity.id
_entity.type
_entity.pdbx_description
1 polymer ?
#
loop_
_entity_poly.entity_id
_entity_poly.type
_entity_poly.pdbx_seq_one_letter_code
_entity_poly.pdbx_strand_id
1 'polypeptide(L)'
;MAKHDGNEVRWLIAEAIQQLAEEADEAVKDERVREYLDFCSRFHQYSFQNRVWLMYQAKEQGIVPTRFAGTKTWNSLNRIVKKGSEAFWVLAPKQKKHLQVVPAKDPETGEILYDPDSGEPLTEEVAVSRTFFDPVWVFDVSQTQVMADRETGEPLKDGYLTLEWAIAAQGDAEELVPLVKKLADTVRFLVEVAEIEGSALGYTDYEKIVCREDLDAPTKVEVLLHEIAHNILAHNHRDIGRETREAEAATTAYVVAKWLGIEPGGARYLALWEQDGKSILACMDRALDASGKMIQDLVRISVKEDPGARAEEPTGEVRGGIPNTSEDECPETREETPPATDYAPPEAEEDGEPVAGEEEVSGEDYPPCEIEPGGKEDPEGEEDGGPTSYIDVSKKELKNLIDVVSMFAGTKGDLEILGSIRFEGSSGMLEARATDLDTTVEMAISGMGEGIFAFAAPARELKGFLKRLGDSIRISKAERSEDITFTDFDVELQVRSQPLEDFPQMPSFSFSFVAEHDFEELRETMKRVSVASSKDEKRPALCSLLLSYKDGNMAATDSYRMAVYEAGWRGTEEVEILLCAKVVREILKLKAAGPARVLYDGDHNVAQICTDGIRLTTKCCEGKFPKYVSFVEDGKGNPIRVRVSAKEFADAVAKVGFGNVTLHVEGQDLHLSSDDRESGIRAKAKLGVLVSVESEEEAYNQPLNIAFNPSFLSDVGSIFEKEPLDIRFKEPLKPAMFSQGKMRYVIMPIRL
;
A
#
# COMPACT_ATOMS: atom_id res chain seq x y z
N MET A 1 -15.05 -5.62 15.03
CA MET A 1 -13.86 -5.98 14.23
C MET A 1 -13.43 -4.73 13.49
N ALA A 2 -12.17 -4.32 13.65
CA ALA A 2 -11.62 -3.19 12.89
C ALA A 2 -11.71 -3.55 11.39
N LYS A 3 -12.17 -2.60 10.57
CA LYS A 3 -12.07 -2.74 9.12
C LYS A 3 -10.65 -2.35 8.76
N HIS A 4 -9.85 -3.31 8.30
CA HIS A 4 -8.57 -2.98 7.68
C HIS A 4 -8.85 -2.34 6.31
N ASP A 5 -8.16 -1.25 5.99
CA ASP A 5 -8.16 -0.70 4.64
C ASP A 5 -7.41 -1.68 3.70
N GLY A 6 -7.73 -1.65 2.40
CA GLY A 6 -7.03 -2.46 1.40
C GLY A 6 -5.52 -2.24 1.48
N ASN A 7 -5.07 -1.00 1.68
CA ASN A 7 -3.65 -0.65 1.80
C ASN A 7 -2.96 -1.31 3.01
N GLU A 8 -3.65 -1.41 4.14
CA GLU A 8 -3.14 -2.04 5.35
C GLU A 8 -2.94 -3.55 5.16
N VAL A 9 -3.94 -4.24 4.59
CA VAL A 9 -3.84 -5.67 4.28
C VAL A 9 -2.72 -5.95 3.27
N ARG A 10 -2.57 -5.09 2.26
CA ARG A 10 -1.53 -5.17 1.23
C ARG A 10 -0.12 -4.96 1.81
N TRP A 11 0.04 -4.06 2.77
CA TRP A 11 1.31 -3.87 3.49
C TRP A 11 1.63 -5.07 4.39
N LEU A 12 0.65 -5.59 5.13
CA LEU A 12 0.81 -6.78 5.95
C LEU A 12 1.21 -8.01 5.11
N ILE A 13 0.66 -8.14 3.90
CA ILE A 13 1.09 -9.13 2.90
C ILE A 13 2.58 -8.94 2.56
N ALA A 14 3.01 -7.71 2.26
CA ALA A 14 4.40 -7.42 1.92
C ALA A 14 5.37 -7.66 3.10
N GLU A 15 4.96 -7.31 4.33
CA GLU A 15 5.71 -7.60 5.56
C GLU A 15 5.81 -9.11 5.78
N ALA A 16 4.72 -9.86 5.64
CA ALA A 16 4.72 -11.32 5.77
C ALA A 16 5.61 -11.99 4.71
N ILE A 17 5.67 -11.44 3.50
CA ILE A 17 6.58 -11.90 2.45
C ILE A 17 8.04 -11.63 2.82
N GLN A 18 8.35 -10.42 3.29
CA GLN A 18 9.70 -10.08 3.70
C GLN A 18 10.15 -10.95 4.87
N GLN A 19 9.28 -11.13 5.87
CA GLN A 19 9.55 -12.00 7.01
C GLN A 19 9.72 -13.46 6.58
N LEU A 20 8.94 -13.96 5.62
CA LEU A 20 9.13 -15.32 5.07
C LEU A 20 10.50 -15.45 4.40
N ALA A 21 10.98 -14.41 3.70
CA ALA A 21 12.31 -14.39 3.10
C ALA A 21 13.42 -14.34 4.16
N GLU A 22 13.24 -13.59 5.24
CA GLU A 22 14.19 -13.48 6.37
C GLU A 22 14.22 -14.74 7.25
N GLU A 23 13.06 -15.37 7.50
CA GLU A 23 12.94 -16.63 8.25
C GLU A 23 13.57 -17.83 7.52
N ALA A 24 13.83 -17.71 6.21
CA ALA A 24 14.47 -18.73 5.38
C ALA A 24 16.02 -18.74 5.48
N ASP A 25 16.57 -18.59 6.70
CA ASP A 25 18.02 -18.62 7.00
C ASP A 25 18.61 -20.05 6.97
N GLU A 26 19.92 -20.18 6.73
CA GLU A 26 20.64 -21.40 6.31
C GLU A 26 20.42 -22.63 7.20
N ALA A 27 20.16 -22.47 8.50
CA ALA A 27 20.04 -23.59 9.45
C ALA A 27 18.63 -24.22 9.54
N VAL A 28 17.58 -23.53 9.05
CA VAL A 28 16.16 -23.97 9.13
C VAL A 28 15.47 -23.94 7.74
N LYS A 29 16.25 -23.60 6.69
CA LYS A 29 15.76 -23.33 5.33
C LYS A 29 14.93 -24.46 4.73
N ASP A 30 15.35 -25.71 4.85
CA ASP A 30 14.64 -26.84 4.22
C ASP A 30 13.28 -27.13 4.87
N GLU A 31 13.20 -27.16 6.20
CA GLU A 31 11.96 -27.45 6.92
C GLU A 31 10.92 -26.35 6.71
N ARG A 32 11.33 -25.08 6.80
CA ARG A 32 10.44 -23.93 6.59
C ARG A 32 9.93 -23.81 5.17
N VAL A 33 10.80 -24.01 4.19
CA VAL A 33 10.41 -23.97 2.78
C VAL A 33 9.44 -25.12 2.46
N ARG A 34 9.66 -26.32 2.99
CA ARG A 34 8.72 -27.44 2.85
C ARG A 34 7.37 -27.16 3.48
N GLU A 35 7.33 -26.62 4.70
CA GLU A 35 6.06 -26.20 5.34
C GLU A 35 5.26 -25.25 4.43
N TYR A 36 5.96 -24.28 3.82
CA TYR A 36 5.33 -23.32 2.91
C TYR A 36 4.87 -23.94 1.60
N LEU A 37 5.68 -24.78 0.95
CA LEU A 37 5.30 -25.43 -0.32
C LEU A 37 4.18 -26.45 -0.11
N ASP A 38 4.17 -27.15 1.03
CA ASP A 38 3.08 -28.04 1.46
C ASP A 38 1.79 -27.25 1.70
N PHE A 39 1.87 -26.05 2.27
CA PHE A 39 0.74 -25.12 2.32
C PHE A 39 0.30 -24.73 0.89
N CYS A 40 1.23 -24.36 0.00
CA CYS A 40 0.91 -23.96 -1.37
C CYS A 40 0.21 -25.06 -2.18
N SER A 41 0.54 -26.34 -1.96
CA SER A 41 -0.13 -27.47 -2.61
C SER A 41 -1.63 -27.54 -2.28
N ARG A 42 -2.01 -27.21 -1.04
CA ARG A 42 -3.40 -27.23 -0.56
C ARG A 42 -4.18 -25.97 -0.97
N PHE A 43 -3.50 -24.83 -1.02
CA PHE A 43 -4.09 -23.52 -1.29
C PHE A 43 -3.79 -22.99 -2.69
N HIS A 44 -3.62 -23.90 -3.66
CA HIS A 44 -3.25 -23.61 -5.05
C HIS A 44 -4.24 -22.71 -5.83
N GLN A 45 -5.43 -22.44 -5.27
CA GLN A 45 -6.44 -21.55 -5.85
C GLN A 45 -6.26 -20.07 -5.46
N TYR A 46 -5.41 -19.78 -4.48
CA TYR A 46 -5.09 -18.41 -4.05
C TYR A 46 -3.84 -17.90 -4.77
N SER A 47 -3.69 -16.57 -4.92
CA SER A 47 -2.44 -15.96 -5.38
C SER A 47 -1.30 -16.17 -4.38
N PHE A 48 -0.05 -16.11 -4.83
CA PHE A 48 1.12 -16.22 -3.95
C PHE A 48 1.01 -15.29 -2.72
N GLN A 49 0.66 -14.02 -2.94
CA GLN A 49 0.45 -13.03 -1.89
C GLN A 49 -0.60 -13.46 -0.85
N ASN A 50 -1.77 -13.92 -1.31
CA ASN A 50 -2.81 -14.40 -0.41
C ASN A 50 -2.38 -15.68 0.32
N ARG A 51 -1.57 -16.55 -0.30
CA ARG A 51 -1.05 -17.76 0.36
C ARG A 51 -0.13 -17.42 1.52
N VAL A 52 0.86 -16.55 1.30
CA VAL A 52 1.79 -16.11 2.36
C VAL A 52 1.01 -15.46 3.51
N TRP A 53 0.07 -14.57 3.18
CA TRP A 53 -0.70 -13.85 4.18
C TRP A 53 -1.68 -14.73 4.96
N LEU A 54 -2.33 -15.69 4.31
CA LEU A 54 -3.16 -16.68 5.01
C LEU A 54 -2.33 -17.56 5.95
N MET A 55 -1.13 -17.96 5.52
CA MET A 55 -0.23 -18.74 6.36
C MET A 55 0.23 -17.95 7.60
N TYR A 56 0.57 -16.67 7.42
CA TYR A 56 0.98 -15.79 8.50
C TYR A 56 -0.16 -15.56 9.52
N GLN A 57 -1.35 -15.18 9.05
CA GLN A 57 -2.54 -15.04 9.90
C GLN A 57 -2.88 -16.35 10.64
N ALA A 58 -2.73 -17.50 9.99
CA ALA A 58 -3.01 -18.80 10.61
C ALA A 58 -2.01 -19.12 11.73
N LYS A 59 -0.73 -18.79 11.54
CA LYS A 59 0.32 -18.91 12.56
C LYS A 59 0.01 -18.03 13.78
N GLU A 60 -0.39 -16.77 13.58
CA GLU A 60 -0.78 -15.87 14.67
C GLU A 60 -2.02 -16.35 15.43
N GLN A 61 -3.01 -16.89 14.73
CA GLN A 61 -4.23 -17.44 15.33
C GLN A 61 -4.03 -18.87 15.90
N GLY A 62 -2.86 -19.49 15.73
CA GLY A 62 -2.59 -20.86 16.16
C GLY A 62 -3.46 -21.92 15.46
N ILE A 63 -3.91 -21.64 14.23
CA ILE A 63 -4.77 -22.53 13.43
C ILE A 63 -3.91 -23.29 12.43
N VAL A 64 -4.14 -24.59 12.29
CA VAL A 64 -3.57 -25.39 11.19
C VAL A 64 -4.51 -25.27 9.98
N PRO A 65 -4.13 -24.51 8.95
CA PRO A 65 -5.03 -24.17 7.85
C PRO A 65 -5.31 -25.39 6.98
N THR A 66 -6.58 -25.62 6.66
CA THR A 66 -7.02 -26.77 5.85
C THR A 66 -7.78 -26.32 4.61
N ARG A 67 -8.70 -25.37 4.72
CA ARG A 67 -9.41 -24.78 3.58
C ARG A 67 -10.04 -23.47 4.00
N PHE A 68 -9.80 -22.42 3.22
CA PHE A 68 -10.47 -21.14 3.39
C PHE A 68 -11.60 -20.98 2.38
N ALA A 69 -12.70 -20.37 2.81
CA ALA A 69 -13.74 -19.89 1.92
C ALA A 69 -14.53 -18.74 2.55
N GLY A 70 -15.20 -17.95 1.72
CA GLY A 70 -16.13 -16.93 2.19
C GLY A 70 -17.44 -17.54 2.72
N THR A 71 -18.18 -16.78 3.52
CA THR A 71 -19.42 -17.25 4.17
C THR A 71 -20.44 -17.81 3.17
N LYS A 72 -20.60 -17.18 2.00
CA LYS A 72 -21.55 -17.66 0.97
C LYS A 72 -21.15 -19.04 0.43
N THR A 73 -19.86 -19.26 0.19
CA THR A 73 -19.31 -20.55 -0.27
C THR A 73 -19.46 -21.62 0.82
N TRP A 74 -19.28 -21.28 2.09
CA TRP A 74 -19.53 -22.24 3.17
C TRP A 74 -21.01 -22.62 3.25
N ASN A 75 -21.91 -21.64 3.13
CA ASN A 75 -23.35 -21.90 3.12
C ASN A 75 -23.76 -22.83 1.96
N SER A 76 -23.20 -22.67 0.76
CA SER A 76 -23.46 -23.58 -0.36
C SER A 76 -22.90 -25.00 -0.15
N LEU A 77 -21.96 -25.17 0.78
CA LEU A 77 -21.42 -26.47 1.19
C LEU A 77 -22.12 -27.02 2.45
N ASN A 78 -23.29 -26.49 2.81
CA ASN A 78 -24.04 -26.85 4.02
C ASN A 78 -23.25 -26.64 5.33
N ARG A 79 -22.36 -25.65 5.38
CA ARG A 79 -21.61 -25.29 6.60
C ARG A 79 -21.84 -23.81 6.94
N ILE A 80 -21.91 -23.52 8.23
CA ILE A 80 -22.03 -22.15 8.75
C ILE A 80 -20.84 -21.83 9.65
N VAL A 81 -20.36 -20.58 9.60
CA VAL A 81 -19.28 -20.10 10.45
C VAL A 81 -19.74 -20.02 11.90
N LYS A 82 -18.94 -20.58 12.82
CA LYS A 82 -19.22 -20.55 14.26
C LYS A 82 -19.21 -19.10 14.76
N LYS A 83 -20.19 -18.73 15.58
CA LYS A 83 -20.28 -17.39 16.15
C LYS A 83 -19.05 -17.10 17.01
N GLY A 84 -18.42 -15.94 16.80
CA GLY A 84 -17.22 -15.52 17.51
C GLY A 84 -15.90 -15.99 16.87
N SER A 85 -15.94 -16.68 15.73
CA SER A 85 -14.74 -17.01 14.97
C SER A 85 -14.07 -15.75 14.43
N GLU A 86 -12.74 -15.73 14.48
CA GLU A 86 -11.92 -14.68 13.90
C GLU A 86 -11.78 -14.89 12.39
N ALA A 87 -11.96 -13.83 11.61
CA ALA A 87 -11.88 -13.92 10.15
C ALA A 87 -10.44 -13.80 9.67
N PHE A 88 -10.17 -14.39 8.51
CA PHE A 88 -8.94 -14.20 7.75
C PHE A 88 -9.20 -13.23 6.61
N TRP A 89 -8.20 -12.41 6.29
CA TRP A 89 -8.27 -11.43 5.22
C TRP A 89 -7.55 -11.95 3.97
N VAL A 90 -8.18 -11.76 2.81
CA VAL A 90 -7.58 -11.98 1.49
C VAL A 90 -7.96 -10.86 0.55
N LEU A 91 -7.12 -10.59 -0.44
CA LEU A 91 -7.42 -9.68 -1.54
C LEU A 91 -8.16 -10.42 -2.64
N ALA A 92 -9.39 -9.98 -2.93
CA ALA A 92 -10.28 -10.63 -3.90
C ALA A 92 -10.50 -9.72 -5.12
N PRO A 93 -10.36 -10.24 -6.35
CA PRO A 93 -10.64 -9.48 -7.56
C PRO A 93 -12.12 -9.08 -7.65
N LYS A 94 -12.39 -7.84 -8.02
CA LYS A 94 -13.69 -7.27 -8.37
C LYS A 94 -13.59 -6.58 -9.72
N GLN A 95 -14.45 -6.96 -10.64
CA GLN A 95 -14.54 -6.31 -11.94
C GLN A 95 -15.43 -5.07 -11.85
N LYS A 96 -14.93 -3.93 -12.31
CA LYS A 96 -15.75 -2.75 -12.58
C LYS A 96 -15.85 -2.58 -14.10
N LYS A 97 -17.07 -2.62 -14.62
CA LYS A 97 -17.34 -2.38 -16.04
C LYS A 97 -17.42 -0.87 -16.29
N HIS A 98 -16.78 -0.41 -17.36
CA HIS A 98 -16.91 0.95 -17.87
C HIS A 98 -17.31 0.87 -19.34
N LEU A 99 -18.34 1.61 -19.73
CA LEU A 99 -18.71 1.74 -21.14
C LEU A 99 -17.78 2.78 -21.75
N GLN A 100 -16.95 2.37 -22.70
CA GLN A 100 -16.07 3.25 -23.44
C GLN A 100 -16.64 3.44 -24.84
N VAL A 101 -16.73 4.69 -25.28
CA VAL A 101 -17.11 5.03 -26.66
C VAL A 101 -15.82 5.02 -27.47
N VAL A 102 -15.61 3.98 -28.28
CA VAL A 102 -14.43 3.83 -29.14
C VAL A 102 -14.82 3.99 -30.61
N PRO A 103 -13.91 4.43 -31.49
CA PRO A 103 -14.17 4.42 -32.92
C PRO A 103 -14.46 2.99 -33.40
N ALA A 104 -15.62 2.78 -34.01
CA ALA A 104 -16.04 1.52 -34.59
C ALA A 104 -15.05 1.11 -35.68
N LYS A 105 -14.58 -0.13 -35.62
CA LYS A 105 -13.63 -0.68 -36.60
C LYS A 105 -14.30 -1.74 -37.46
N ASP A 106 -13.90 -1.83 -38.72
CA ASP A 106 -14.30 -2.92 -39.60
C ASP A 106 -13.74 -4.26 -39.06
N PRO A 107 -14.58 -5.29 -38.86
CA PRO A 107 -14.15 -6.58 -38.31
C PRO A 107 -13.13 -7.35 -39.16
N GLU A 108 -13.06 -7.09 -40.47
CA GLU A 108 -12.16 -7.80 -41.39
C GLU A 108 -10.87 -7.02 -41.68
N THR A 109 -10.92 -5.68 -41.68
CA THR A 109 -9.77 -4.84 -42.06
C THR A 109 -9.13 -4.11 -40.87
N GLY A 110 -9.85 -3.94 -39.76
CA GLY A 110 -9.39 -3.20 -38.58
C GLY A 110 -9.37 -1.66 -38.77
N GLU A 111 -9.84 -1.15 -39.90
CA GLU A 111 -9.90 0.29 -40.20
C GLU A 111 -11.06 0.96 -39.46
N ILE A 112 -10.88 2.23 -39.07
CA ILE A 112 -11.93 3.02 -38.41
C ILE A 112 -13.03 3.31 -39.43
N LEU A 113 -14.28 2.99 -39.08
CA LEU A 113 -15.45 3.29 -39.88
C LEU A 113 -15.81 4.77 -39.68
N TYR A 114 -16.08 5.47 -40.77
CA TYR A 114 -16.50 6.87 -40.77
C TYR A 114 -17.93 6.99 -41.28
N ASP A 115 -18.67 7.93 -40.71
CA ASP A 115 -20.01 8.28 -41.18
C ASP A 115 -19.91 8.91 -42.58
N PRO A 116 -20.60 8.37 -43.60
CA PRO A 116 -20.46 8.82 -44.98
C PRO A 116 -20.89 10.27 -45.22
N ASP A 117 -21.76 10.83 -44.36
CA ASP A 117 -22.38 12.13 -44.54
C ASP A 117 -21.66 13.24 -43.76
N SER A 118 -21.10 12.90 -42.59
CA SER A 118 -20.42 13.87 -41.70
C SER A 118 -18.89 13.77 -41.73
N GLY A 119 -18.32 12.63 -42.15
CA GLY A 119 -16.88 12.37 -42.11
C GLY A 119 -16.31 12.18 -40.69
N GLU A 120 -17.18 12.09 -39.68
CA GLU A 120 -16.78 11.78 -38.29
C GLU A 120 -16.64 10.26 -38.11
N PRO A 121 -15.71 9.77 -37.27
CA PRO A 121 -15.60 8.34 -37.00
C PRO A 121 -16.87 7.84 -36.31
N LEU A 122 -17.46 6.78 -36.84
CA LEU A 122 -18.55 6.06 -36.18
C LEU A 122 -18.03 5.55 -34.84
N THR A 123 -18.85 5.60 -33.81
CA THR A 123 -18.48 5.14 -32.47
C THR A 123 -19.29 3.95 -32.02
N GLU A 124 -18.65 3.00 -31.35
CA GLU A 124 -19.31 1.88 -30.66
C GLU A 124 -19.07 1.93 -29.16
N GLU A 125 -20.07 1.51 -28.37
CA GLU A 125 -19.93 1.37 -26.92
C GLU A 125 -19.35 -0.01 -26.58
N VAL A 126 -18.08 -0.05 -26.19
CA VAL A 126 -17.40 -1.27 -25.74
C VAL A 126 -17.35 -1.29 -24.22
N ALA A 127 -17.88 -2.35 -23.61
CA ALA A 127 -17.78 -2.57 -22.18
C ALA A 127 -16.36 -3.04 -21.82
N VAL A 128 -15.50 -2.11 -21.40
CA VAL A 128 -14.16 -2.42 -20.91
C VAL A 128 -14.24 -2.71 -19.41
N SER A 129 -13.93 -3.94 -19.00
CA SER A 129 -13.84 -4.32 -17.59
C SER A 129 -12.42 -4.13 -17.07
N ARG A 130 -12.24 -3.41 -15.97
CA ARG A 130 -10.99 -3.38 -15.21
C ARG A 130 -11.17 -4.08 -13.87
N THR A 131 -10.19 -4.88 -13.47
CA THR A 131 -10.22 -5.66 -12.22
C THR A 131 -9.48 -4.91 -11.11
N PHE A 132 -10.11 -4.78 -9.96
CA PHE A 132 -9.58 -4.20 -8.73
C PHE A 132 -9.53 -5.28 -7.65
N PHE A 133 -8.81 -5.08 -6.55
CA PHE A 133 -8.77 -6.05 -5.45
C PHE A 133 -9.27 -5.43 -4.16
N ASP A 134 -10.35 -5.96 -3.61
CA ASP A 134 -10.87 -5.54 -2.30
C ASP A 134 -10.50 -6.56 -1.21
N PRO A 135 -10.21 -6.10 0.02
CA PRO A 135 -10.06 -7.00 1.15
C PRO A 135 -11.40 -7.66 1.47
N VAL A 136 -11.39 -8.99 1.55
CA VAL A 136 -12.56 -9.80 1.92
C VAL A 136 -12.21 -10.79 3.02
N TRP A 137 -13.25 -11.14 3.76
CA TRP A 137 -13.23 -12.07 4.89
C TRP A 137 -13.42 -13.51 4.40
N VAL A 138 -12.53 -14.39 4.82
CA VAL A 138 -12.64 -15.84 4.66
C VAL A 138 -12.47 -16.53 6.00
N PHE A 139 -12.96 -17.76 6.10
CA PHE A 139 -12.90 -18.57 7.31
C PHE A 139 -12.33 -19.94 7.00
N ASP A 140 -11.52 -20.49 7.90
CA ASP A 140 -11.05 -21.86 7.80
C ASP A 140 -12.18 -22.84 8.12
N VAL A 141 -12.15 -24.04 7.50
CA VAL A 141 -13.13 -25.10 7.76
C VAL A 141 -13.27 -25.46 9.24
N SER A 142 -12.20 -25.39 10.04
CA SER A 142 -12.20 -25.64 11.49
C SER A 142 -13.08 -24.66 12.26
N GLN A 143 -13.29 -23.46 11.71
CA GLN A 143 -14.14 -22.40 12.25
C GLN A 143 -15.60 -22.53 11.81
N THR A 144 -15.94 -23.55 11.04
CA THR A 144 -17.31 -23.81 10.58
C THR A 144 -17.90 -25.06 11.22
N GLN A 145 -19.23 -25.18 11.17
CA GLN A 145 -19.97 -26.36 11.57
C GLN A 145 -21.01 -26.72 10.51
N VAL A 146 -21.30 -28.02 10.38
CA VAL A 146 -22.34 -28.51 9.46
C VAL A 146 -23.70 -27.96 9.91
N MET A 147 -24.45 -27.43 8.95
CA MET A 147 -25.81 -26.93 9.18
C MET A 147 -26.75 -28.10 9.46
N ALA A 148 -27.79 -27.87 10.26
CA ALA A 148 -28.84 -28.84 10.49
C ALA A 148 -30.05 -28.51 9.62
N ASP A 149 -30.77 -29.56 9.21
CA ASP A 149 -32.08 -29.44 8.59
C ASP A 149 -33.06 -28.72 9.52
N ARG A 150 -33.86 -27.81 8.96
CA ARG A 150 -34.75 -26.94 9.74
C ARG A 150 -35.98 -27.67 10.29
N GLU A 151 -36.39 -28.78 9.66
CA GLU A 151 -37.57 -29.55 10.04
C GLU A 151 -37.20 -30.76 10.91
N THR A 152 -36.10 -31.45 10.61
CA THR A 152 -35.69 -32.66 11.34
C THR A 152 -34.64 -32.42 12.42
N GLY A 153 -33.88 -31.32 12.33
CA GLY A 153 -32.77 -31.02 13.24
C GLY A 153 -31.53 -31.91 13.03
N GLU A 154 -31.53 -32.78 12.03
CA GLU A 154 -30.39 -33.64 11.70
C GLU A 154 -29.33 -32.87 10.90
N PRO A 155 -28.02 -33.19 11.05
CA PRO A 155 -26.98 -32.56 10.23
C PRO A 155 -27.21 -32.81 8.74
N LEU A 156 -27.15 -31.76 7.93
CA LEU A 156 -27.15 -31.85 6.48
C LEU A 156 -25.92 -32.63 5.98
N LYS A 157 -25.99 -33.16 4.77
CA LYS A 157 -24.82 -33.77 4.11
C LYS A 157 -23.70 -32.73 4.01
N ASP A 158 -22.54 -33.05 4.57
CA ASP A 158 -21.39 -32.15 4.58
C ASP A 158 -20.87 -31.97 3.15
N GLY A 159 -21.15 -30.81 2.57
CA GLY A 159 -20.77 -30.47 1.19
C GLY A 159 -19.25 -30.44 1.00
N TYR A 160 -18.49 -30.22 2.08
CA TYR A 160 -17.04 -30.26 2.07
C TYR A 160 -16.49 -31.69 1.85
N LEU A 161 -17.14 -32.70 2.42
CA LEU A 161 -16.75 -34.11 2.26
C LEU A 161 -17.17 -34.69 0.90
N THR A 162 -18.12 -34.05 0.20
CA THR A 162 -18.57 -34.44 -1.14
C THR A 162 -17.82 -33.75 -2.27
N LEU A 163 -16.99 -32.75 -1.99
CA LEU A 163 -15.98 -32.34 -2.96
C LEU A 163 -14.97 -33.49 -3.00
N GLU A 164 -15.05 -34.33 -4.04
CA GLU A 164 -14.24 -35.55 -4.26
C GLU A 164 -12.71 -35.29 -4.37
N TRP A 165 -12.23 -34.06 -4.17
CA TRP A 165 -10.79 -33.75 -4.08
C TRP A 165 -10.08 -34.48 -2.91
N ALA A 166 -10.82 -34.98 -1.92
CA ALA A 166 -10.29 -35.83 -0.87
C ALA A 166 -9.83 -37.22 -1.38
N ILE A 167 -10.12 -37.59 -2.63
CA ILE A 167 -9.74 -38.87 -3.25
C ILE A 167 -8.56 -38.72 -4.24
N ALA A 168 -8.22 -37.51 -4.71
CA ALA A 168 -7.12 -37.33 -5.67
C ALA A 168 -5.71 -37.26 -5.02
N ALA A 169 -5.61 -37.19 -3.70
CA ALA A 169 -4.33 -37.10 -2.99
C ALA A 169 -3.75 -38.46 -2.55
N GLN A 170 -4.35 -39.58 -2.98
CA GLN A 170 -3.89 -40.94 -2.66
C GLN A 170 -4.17 -41.89 -3.82
N GLY A 171 -3.64 -41.57 -5.01
CA GLY A 171 -3.57 -42.53 -6.10
C GLY A 171 -2.36 -43.47 -5.91
N ASP A 172 -2.47 -44.72 -6.36
CA ASP A 172 -1.28 -45.53 -6.59
C ASP A 172 -0.41 -44.79 -7.62
N ALA A 173 0.89 -44.65 -7.34
CA ALA A 173 1.79 -43.93 -8.23
C ALA A 173 1.77 -44.53 -9.66
N GLU A 174 1.44 -45.82 -9.80
CA GLU A 174 1.26 -46.47 -11.10
C GLU A 174 0.05 -45.93 -11.89
N GLU A 175 -1.03 -45.52 -11.21
CA GLU A 175 -2.22 -44.93 -11.83
C GLU A 175 -2.02 -43.44 -12.20
N LEU A 176 -1.08 -42.76 -11.53
CA LEU A 176 -0.77 -41.35 -11.78
C LEU A 176 0.09 -41.13 -13.03
N VAL A 177 0.97 -42.08 -13.38
CA VAL A 177 1.85 -41.94 -14.56
C VAL A 177 1.08 -41.72 -15.87
N PRO A 178 0.02 -42.49 -16.20
CA PRO A 178 -0.80 -42.23 -17.38
C PRO A 178 -1.51 -40.86 -17.36
N LEU A 179 -1.96 -40.40 -16.20
CA LEU A 179 -2.64 -39.12 -16.04
C LEU A 179 -1.68 -37.95 -16.33
N VAL A 180 -0.46 -37.99 -15.78
CA VAL A 180 0.57 -36.97 -15.99
C VAL A 180 1.09 -36.99 -17.44
N LYS A 181 1.14 -38.16 -18.09
CA LYS A 181 1.43 -38.21 -19.54
C LYS A 181 0.39 -37.48 -20.38
N LYS A 182 -0.90 -37.61 -20.05
CA LYS A 182 -1.98 -36.88 -20.73
C LYS A 182 -1.94 -35.38 -20.47
N LEU A 183 -1.43 -34.96 -19.30
CA LEU A 183 -1.17 -33.55 -19.05
C LEU A 183 -0.17 -33.00 -20.08
N ALA A 184 0.89 -33.73 -20.42
CA ALA A 184 1.82 -33.32 -21.47
C ALA A 184 1.16 -33.23 -22.86
N ASP A 185 0.15 -34.05 -23.16
CA ASP A 185 -0.62 -33.94 -24.40
C ASP A 185 -1.40 -32.62 -24.49
N THR A 186 -1.88 -32.07 -23.36
CA THR A 186 -2.61 -30.78 -23.35
C THR A 186 -1.72 -29.59 -23.72
N VAL A 187 -0.43 -29.70 -23.47
CA VAL A 187 0.60 -28.74 -23.91
C VAL A 187 1.23 -29.13 -25.26
N ARG A 188 0.65 -30.11 -25.97
CA ARG A 188 1.04 -30.62 -27.30
C ARG A 188 2.44 -31.25 -27.38
N PHE A 189 2.92 -31.85 -26.29
CA PHE A 189 4.22 -32.50 -26.27
C PHE A 189 4.13 -34.02 -26.38
N LEU A 190 5.07 -34.61 -27.11
CA LEU A 190 5.21 -36.05 -27.21
C LEU A 190 6.03 -36.56 -26.02
N VAL A 191 5.43 -37.41 -25.18
CA VAL A 191 6.12 -38.03 -24.04
C VAL A 191 6.66 -39.40 -24.43
N GLU A 192 7.98 -39.54 -24.37
CA GLU A 192 8.69 -40.79 -24.56
C GLU A 192 9.26 -41.32 -23.25
N VAL A 193 9.13 -42.62 -23.02
CA VAL A 193 9.85 -43.32 -21.96
C VAL A 193 10.91 -44.17 -22.66
N ALA A 194 12.18 -43.89 -22.39
CA ALA A 194 13.31 -44.48 -23.11
C ALA A 194 14.54 -44.70 -22.19
N GLU A 195 15.51 -45.49 -22.66
CA GLU A 195 16.83 -45.56 -22.03
C GLU A 195 17.58 -44.24 -22.25
N ILE A 196 18.10 -43.66 -21.16
CA ILE A 196 18.91 -42.43 -21.17
C ILE A 196 20.31 -42.77 -20.68
N GLU A 197 21.33 -42.51 -21.49
CA GLU A 197 22.73 -42.68 -21.08
C GLU A 197 23.19 -41.52 -20.15
N GLY A 198 23.81 -41.86 -19.02
CA GLY A 198 24.36 -40.88 -18.07
C GLY A 198 23.52 -40.69 -16.80
N SER A 199 23.72 -39.56 -16.12
CA SER A 199 23.10 -39.29 -14.80
C SER A 199 21.75 -38.58 -14.86
N ALA A 200 21.25 -38.24 -16.06
CA ALA A 200 19.96 -37.57 -16.22
C ALA A 200 18.80 -38.54 -15.97
N LEU A 201 17.77 -38.08 -15.25
CA LEU A 201 16.53 -38.83 -14.97
C LEU A 201 15.46 -38.58 -16.06
N GLY A 202 15.55 -37.45 -16.74
CA GLY A 202 14.70 -37.02 -17.84
C GLY A 202 15.27 -35.73 -18.46
N TYR A 203 14.69 -35.32 -19.59
CA TYR A 203 14.96 -34.02 -20.19
C TYR A 203 13.81 -33.60 -21.12
N THR A 204 13.69 -32.29 -21.36
CA THR A 204 12.87 -31.67 -22.40
C THR A 204 13.76 -30.90 -23.37
N ASP A 205 13.45 -30.98 -24.67
CA ASP A 205 14.00 -30.09 -25.70
C ASP A 205 12.99 -29.05 -26.18
N TYR A 206 11.86 -28.91 -25.47
CA TYR A 206 10.72 -28.06 -25.80
C TYR A 206 9.94 -28.49 -27.06
N GLU A 207 10.18 -29.71 -27.55
CA GLU A 207 9.34 -30.39 -28.56
C GLU A 207 8.90 -31.78 -28.07
N LYS A 208 9.73 -32.44 -27.26
CA LYS A 208 9.44 -33.72 -26.61
C LYS A 208 9.93 -33.75 -25.17
N ILE A 209 9.27 -34.59 -24.38
CA ILE A 209 9.66 -34.89 -23.00
C ILE A 209 10.10 -36.35 -22.95
N VAL A 210 11.34 -36.59 -22.52
CA VAL A 210 11.91 -37.93 -22.39
C VAL A 210 12.15 -38.24 -20.92
N CYS A 211 11.53 -39.31 -20.43
CA CYS A 211 11.70 -39.81 -19.06
C CYS A 211 12.42 -41.17 -19.08
N ARG A 212 13.32 -41.40 -18.14
CA ARG A 212 14.10 -42.65 -18.09
C ARG A 212 13.21 -43.85 -17.71
N GLU A 213 13.36 -44.96 -18.43
CA GLU A 213 12.49 -46.13 -18.28
C GLU A 213 12.65 -46.88 -16.95
N ASP A 214 13.84 -46.89 -16.37
CA ASP A 214 14.22 -47.66 -15.17
C ASP A 214 13.75 -47.07 -13.83
N LEU A 215 13.04 -45.93 -13.86
CA LEU A 215 12.57 -45.24 -12.67
C LEU A 215 11.32 -45.92 -12.06
N ASP A 216 11.18 -45.85 -10.73
CA ASP A 216 9.95 -46.24 -10.06
C ASP A 216 8.82 -45.23 -10.35
N ALA A 217 7.57 -45.64 -10.13
CA ALA A 217 6.41 -44.83 -10.51
C ALA A 217 6.38 -43.43 -9.85
N PRO A 218 6.68 -43.27 -8.55
CA PRO A 218 6.74 -41.95 -7.92
C PRO A 218 7.81 -41.03 -8.55
N THR A 219 9.02 -41.55 -8.79
CA THR A 219 10.10 -40.74 -9.40
C THR A 219 9.77 -40.41 -10.86
N LYS A 220 9.11 -41.30 -11.60
CA LYS A 220 8.61 -41.00 -12.95
C LYS A 220 7.64 -39.82 -12.96
N VAL A 221 6.71 -39.78 -12.00
CA VAL A 221 5.77 -38.66 -11.88
C VAL A 221 6.52 -37.35 -11.58
N GLU A 222 7.43 -37.35 -10.62
CA GLU A 222 8.22 -36.16 -10.27
C GLU A 222 9.02 -35.62 -11.47
N VAL A 223 9.72 -36.50 -12.20
CA VAL A 223 10.48 -36.14 -13.40
C VAL A 223 9.56 -35.59 -14.48
N LEU A 224 8.44 -36.25 -14.79
CA LEU A 224 7.51 -35.77 -15.80
C LEU A 224 6.93 -34.39 -15.44
N LEU A 225 6.56 -34.17 -14.18
CA LEU A 225 6.08 -32.86 -13.72
C LEU A 225 7.15 -31.77 -13.86
N HIS A 226 8.41 -32.08 -13.56
CA HIS A 226 9.55 -31.16 -13.73
C HIS A 226 9.76 -30.77 -15.19
N GLU A 227 9.77 -31.73 -16.11
CA GLU A 227 9.94 -31.45 -17.54
C GLU A 227 8.73 -30.71 -18.15
N ILE A 228 7.51 -31.02 -17.69
CA ILE A 228 6.30 -30.27 -18.08
C ILE A 228 6.37 -28.82 -17.55
N ALA A 229 6.85 -28.62 -16.32
CA ALA A 229 6.97 -27.31 -15.70
C ALA A 229 7.89 -26.37 -16.51
N HIS A 230 9.03 -26.87 -17.01
CA HIS A 230 9.91 -26.10 -17.89
C HIS A 230 9.21 -25.50 -19.11
N ASN A 231 8.23 -26.21 -19.65
CA ASN A 231 7.46 -25.78 -20.81
C ASN A 231 6.37 -24.77 -20.42
N ILE A 232 5.60 -25.05 -19.37
CA ILE A 232 4.53 -24.16 -18.89
C ILE A 232 5.10 -22.80 -18.46
N LEU A 233 6.33 -22.78 -17.93
CA LEU A 233 7.05 -21.57 -17.55
C LEU A 233 7.78 -20.88 -18.73
N ALA A 234 7.68 -21.43 -19.94
CA ALA A 234 8.26 -20.91 -21.18
C ALA A 234 9.77 -20.60 -21.07
N HIS A 235 10.54 -21.48 -20.42
CA HIS A 235 11.96 -21.27 -20.15
C HIS A 235 12.87 -21.18 -21.38
N ASN A 236 12.40 -21.61 -22.56
CA ASN A 236 13.09 -21.47 -23.84
C ASN A 236 13.02 -20.05 -24.43
N HIS A 237 12.04 -19.25 -24.02
CA HIS A 237 11.82 -17.90 -24.54
C HIS A 237 12.23 -16.80 -23.55
N ARG A 238 12.86 -17.16 -22.42
CA ARG A 238 13.22 -16.23 -21.35
C ARG A 238 14.72 -16.19 -21.15
N ASP A 239 15.28 -14.99 -21.11
CA ASP A 239 16.70 -14.76 -20.80
C ASP A 239 16.93 -14.80 -19.28
N ILE A 240 16.91 -16.01 -18.71
CA ILE A 240 17.14 -16.25 -17.29
C ILE A 240 18.17 -17.36 -17.06
N GLY A 241 18.93 -17.20 -15.97
CA GLY A 241 19.99 -18.13 -15.56
C GLY A 241 19.49 -19.57 -15.44
N ARG A 242 20.36 -20.54 -15.77
CA ARG A 242 20.02 -21.97 -15.70
C ARG A 242 19.54 -22.38 -14.31
N GLU A 243 20.20 -21.89 -13.25
CA GLU A 243 19.85 -22.20 -11.86
C GLU A 243 18.42 -21.74 -11.51
N THR A 244 18.05 -20.52 -11.90
CA THR A 244 16.68 -20.00 -11.73
C THR A 244 15.66 -20.85 -12.48
N ARG A 245 15.96 -21.26 -13.73
CA ARG A 245 15.08 -22.14 -14.51
C ARG A 245 14.85 -23.49 -13.83
N GLU A 246 15.91 -24.12 -13.34
CA GLU A 246 15.81 -25.40 -12.64
C GLU A 246 15.05 -25.27 -11.32
N ALA A 247 15.26 -24.17 -10.59
CA ALA A 247 14.57 -23.89 -9.34
C ALA A 247 13.07 -23.59 -9.52
N GLU A 248 12.68 -22.80 -10.53
CA GLU A 248 11.27 -22.52 -10.85
C GLU A 248 10.55 -23.83 -11.21
N ALA A 249 11.13 -24.65 -12.10
CA ALA A 249 10.55 -25.93 -12.50
C ALA A 249 10.46 -26.93 -11.35
N ALA A 250 11.51 -27.03 -10.53
CA ALA A 250 11.52 -27.91 -9.35
C ALA A 250 10.46 -27.48 -8.33
N THR A 251 10.26 -26.18 -8.12
CA THR A 251 9.23 -25.64 -7.22
C THR A 251 7.82 -25.97 -7.72
N THR A 252 7.56 -25.77 -9.03
CA THR A 252 6.29 -26.13 -9.65
C THR A 252 6.02 -27.63 -9.52
N ALA A 253 7.00 -28.48 -9.84
CA ALA A 253 6.87 -29.93 -9.73
C ALA A 253 6.61 -30.38 -8.29
N TYR A 254 7.32 -29.82 -7.31
CA TYR A 254 7.12 -30.11 -5.88
C TYR A 254 5.66 -29.89 -5.48
N VAL A 255 5.10 -28.72 -5.80
CA VAL A 255 3.74 -28.34 -5.37
C VAL A 255 2.69 -29.27 -5.98
N VAL A 256 2.84 -29.63 -7.26
CA VAL A 256 1.90 -30.54 -7.95
C VAL A 256 2.07 -31.99 -7.45
N ALA A 257 3.30 -32.46 -7.25
CA ALA A 257 3.58 -33.80 -6.73
C ALA A 257 3.00 -33.97 -5.32
N LYS A 258 3.18 -32.99 -4.45
CA LYS A 258 2.60 -32.98 -3.10
C LYS A 258 1.08 -32.99 -3.14
N TRP A 259 0.46 -32.24 -4.06
CA TRP A 259 -0.99 -32.25 -4.27
C TRP A 259 -1.51 -33.63 -4.71
N LEU A 260 -0.74 -34.37 -5.52
CA LEU A 260 -1.02 -35.75 -5.93
C LEU A 260 -0.74 -36.79 -4.83
N GLY A 261 -0.22 -36.38 -3.67
CA GLY A 261 0.14 -37.29 -2.56
C GLY A 261 1.50 -37.96 -2.68
N ILE A 262 2.35 -37.50 -3.61
CA ILE A 262 3.73 -37.99 -3.78
C ILE A 262 4.65 -37.10 -2.94
N GLU A 263 5.50 -37.72 -2.11
CA GLU A 263 6.51 -37.00 -1.35
C GLU A 263 7.71 -36.66 -2.26
N PRO A 264 8.00 -35.37 -2.53
CA PRO A 264 9.06 -34.99 -3.46
C PRO A 264 10.46 -35.33 -2.93
N GLY A 265 11.33 -35.89 -3.78
CA GLY A 265 12.66 -36.35 -3.37
C GLY A 265 13.79 -35.32 -3.56
N GLY A 266 13.63 -34.35 -4.47
CA GLY A 266 14.67 -33.38 -4.82
C GLY A 266 14.69 -32.10 -3.95
N ALA A 267 15.87 -31.50 -3.75
CA ALA A 267 16.04 -30.24 -3.00
C ALA A 267 16.28 -28.99 -3.89
N ARG A 268 16.14 -29.13 -5.22
CA ARG A 268 16.45 -28.04 -6.18
C ARG A 268 15.59 -26.80 -6.01
N TYR A 269 14.39 -26.93 -5.43
CA TYR A 269 13.53 -25.78 -5.11
C TYR A 269 14.19 -24.82 -4.10
N LEU A 270 15.15 -25.28 -3.29
CA LEU A 270 15.86 -24.43 -2.32
C LEU A 270 16.69 -23.34 -2.97
N ALA A 271 17.21 -23.58 -4.18
CA ALA A 271 17.99 -22.61 -4.94
C ALA A 271 17.16 -21.37 -5.33
N LEU A 272 15.83 -21.48 -5.36
CA LEU A 272 14.98 -20.31 -5.55
C LEU A 272 15.13 -19.30 -4.41
N TRP A 273 15.34 -19.79 -3.20
CA TRP A 273 15.46 -19.04 -1.95
C TRP A 273 16.88 -18.56 -1.66
N GLU A 274 17.82 -18.73 -2.60
CA GLU A 274 19.20 -18.21 -2.51
C GLU A 274 19.36 -16.86 -3.25
N GLN A 275 18.29 -16.38 -3.88
CA GLN A 275 18.26 -15.11 -4.61
C GLN A 275 17.84 -13.96 -3.69
N ASP A 276 17.95 -12.71 -4.16
CA ASP A 276 17.42 -11.55 -3.44
C ASP A 276 15.87 -11.61 -3.33
N GLY A 277 15.31 -10.94 -2.33
CA GLY A 277 13.87 -11.01 -2.04
C GLY A 277 12.94 -10.62 -3.20
N LYS A 278 13.35 -9.70 -4.08
CA LYS A 278 12.55 -9.32 -5.26
C LYS A 278 12.58 -10.40 -6.33
N SER A 279 13.73 -11.02 -6.54
CA SER A 279 13.88 -12.17 -7.44
C SER A 279 13.09 -13.39 -6.94
N ILE A 280 13.11 -13.69 -5.64
CA ILE A 280 12.31 -14.77 -5.03
C ILE A 280 10.82 -14.58 -5.33
N LEU A 281 10.30 -13.37 -5.10
CA LEU A 281 8.91 -13.02 -5.31
C LEU A 281 8.44 -13.31 -6.74
N ALA A 282 9.16 -12.77 -7.71
CA ALA A 282 8.81 -12.91 -9.11
C ALA A 282 8.88 -14.38 -9.55
N CYS A 283 9.86 -15.14 -9.06
CA CYS A 283 9.99 -16.55 -9.39
C CYS A 283 8.91 -17.42 -8.73
N MET A 284 8.59 -17.16 -7.46
CA MET A 284 7.54 -17.88 -6.73
C MET A 284 6.16 -17.64 -7.34
N ASP A 285 5.84 -16.40 -7.69
CA ASP A 285 4.56 -16.06 -8.33
C ASP A 285 4.36 -16.89 -9.60
N ARG A 286 5.37 -16.91 -10.49
CA ARG A 286 5.34 -17.73 -11.72
C ARG A 286 5.24 -19.22 -11.45
N ALA A 287 6.10 -19.75 -10.57
CA ALA A 287 6.16 -21.18 -10.28
C ALA A 287 4.84 -21.68 -9.66
N LEU A 288 4.23 -20.89 -8.77
CA LEU A 288 2.97 -21.23 -8.13
C LEU A 288 1.77 -21.04 -9.06
N ASP A 289 1.76 -20.04 -9.94
CA ASP A 289 0.74 -19.91 -10.98
C ASP A 289 0.78 -21.07 -11.98
N ALA A 290 1.99 -21.47 -12.41
CA ALA A 290 2.19 -22.66 -13.23
C ALA A 290 1.66 -23.92 -12.54
N SER A 291 1.95 -24.09 -11.24
CA SER A 291 1.44 -25.23 -10.46
C SER A 291 -0.09 -25.23 -10.38
N GLY A 292 -0.72 -24.06 -10.21
CA GLY A 292 -2.17 -23.91 -10.16
C GLY A 292 -2.84 -24.28 -11.49
N LYS A 293 -2.23 -23.89 -12.62
CA LYS A 293 -2.67 -24.28 -13.98
C LYS A 293 -2.57 -25.79 -14.19
N MET A 294 -1.43 -26.40 -13.84
CA MET A 294 -1.23 -27.85 -13.94
C MET A 294 -2.27 -28.63 -13.14
N ILE A 295 -2.53 -28.21 -11.90
CA ILE A 295 -3.54 -28.86 -11.04
C ILE A 295 -4.94 -28.72 -11.67
N GLN A 296 -5.30 -27.56 -12.20
CA GLN A 296 -6.59 -27.37 -12.88
C GLN A 296 -6.74 -28.27 -14.11
N ASP A 297 -5.68 -28.41 -14.91
CA ASP A 297 -5.71 -29.26 -16.10
C ASP A 297 -5.75 -30.74 -15.74
N LEU A 298 -5.02 -31.18 -14.71
CA LEU A 298 -5.12 -32.53 -14.16
C LEU A 298 -6.56 -32.84 -13.70
N VAL A 299 -7.21 -31.92 -12.98
CA VAL A 299 -8.61 -32.05 -12.56
C VAL A 299 -9.55 -32.15 -13.78
N ARG A 300 -9.31 -31.37 -14.84
CA ARG A 300 -10.12 -31.44 -16.08
C ARG A 300 -9.94 -32.77 -16.81
N ILE A 301 -8.73 -33.31 -16.83
CA ILE A 301 -8.43 -34.60 -17.48
C ILE A 301 -9.09 -35.73 -16.70
N SER A 302 -8.97 -35.76 -15.38
CA SER A 302 -9.56 -36.81 -14.55
C SER A 302 -11.09 -36.87 -14.69
N VAL A 303 -11.76 -35.72 -14.78
CA VAL A 303 -13.24 -35.63 -14.96
C VAL A 303 -13.70 -36.17 -16.32
N LYS A 304 -12.88 -36.08 -17.37
CA LYS A 304 -13.25 -36.59 -18.71
C LYS A 304 -13.22 -38.12 -18.79
N GLU A 305 -12.50 -38.80 -17.91
CA GLU A 305 -12.26 -40.25 -17.98
C GLU A 305 -13.26 -41.10 -17.20
N ASP A 306 -13.94 -40.51 -16.20
CA ASP A 306 -15.05 -41.14 -15.50
C ASP A 306 -16.29 -40.22 -15.45
N PRO A 307 -17.17 -40.26 -16.47
CA PRO A 307 -18.40 -39.47 -16.51
C PRO A 307 -19.43 -39.90 -15.43
N GLY A 308 -19.23 -41.06 -14.79
CA GLY A 308 -20.07 -41.60 -13.72
C GLY A 308 -19.81 -40.94 -12.36
N ALA A 309 -18.67 -40.26 -12.21
CA ALA A 309 -18.34 -39.38 -11.08
C ALA A 309 -19.07 -38.02 -11.18
N ARG A 310 -20.34 -38.03 -11.60
CA ARG A 310 -21.21 -36.85 -11.50
C ARG A 310 -21.57 -36.62 -10.03
N ALA A 311 -20.77 -35.84 -9.33
CA ALA A 311 -21.37 -34.83 -8.47
C ALA A 311 -22.18 -33.90 -9.39
N GLU A 312 -23.47 -33.73 -9.13
CA GLU A 312 -24.25 -32.70 -9.81
C GLU A 312 -23.48 -31.38 -9.68
N GLU A 313 -23.00 -30.84 -10.80
CA GLU A 313 -22.54 -29.46 -10.83
C GLU A 313 -23.69 -28.60 -10.28
N PRO A 314 -23.45 -27.72 -9.29
CA PRO A 314 -24.37 -26.63 -9.12
C PRO A 314 -24.32 -25.85 -10.44
N THR A 315 -25.40 -25.89 -11.21
CA THR A 315 -25.54 -25.14 -12.45
C THR A 315 -25.25 -23.67 -12.15
N GLY A 316 -24.04 -23.24 -12.48
CA GLY A 316 -23.49 -21.91 -12.24
C GLY A 316 -21.99 -21.94 -12.51
N GLU A 317 -21.55 -21.20 -13.52
CA GLU A 317 -20.14 -21.08 -13.92
C GLU A 317 -19.21 -20.87 -12.72
N VAL A 318 -18.47 -21.91 -12.31
CA VAL A 318 -17.39 -21.80 -11.33
C VAL A 318 -16.08 -21.50 -12.06
N ARG A 319 -15.95 -20.29 -12.60
CA ARG A 319 -14.72 -19.53 -12.38
C ARG A 319 -14.77 -19.10 -10.92
N GLY A 320 -13.65 -18.97 -10.21
CA GLY A 320 -13.61 -18.45 -8.84
C GLY A 320 -14.17 -17.02 -8.76
N GLY A 321 -15.50 -16.91 -8.81
CA GLY A 321 -16.27 -15.68 -8.81
C GLY A 321 -16.67 -15.36 -7.38
N ILE A 322 -16.01 -14.36 -6.82
CA ILE A 322 -16.49 -13.67 -5.62
C ILE A 322 -17.86 -13.05 -5.95
N PRO A 323 -18.83 -13.05 -5.02
CA PRO A 323 -20.21 -12.71 -5.34
C PRO A 323 -20.33 -11.24 -5.75
N ASN A 324 -21.04 -11.00 -6.85
CA ASN A 324 -21.54 -9.67 -7.20
C ASN A 324 -22.54 -9.25 -6.11
N THR A 325 -22.27 -8.17 -5.38
CA THR A 325 -23.21 -7.56 -4.42
C THR A 325 -23.66 -6.23 -5.00
N SER A 326 -24.72 -6.26 -5.79
CA SER A 326 -25.64 -5.12 -5.90
C SER A 326 -26.85 -5.44 -5.03
N GLU A 327 -27.37 -4.41 -4.37
CA GLU A 327 -28.59 -4.38 -3.54
C GLU A 327 -28.37 -4.68 -2.04
N ASP A 328 -27.97 -3.62 -1.32
CA ASP A 328 -28.33 -3.43 0.08
C ASP A 328 -29.83 -3.06 0.14
N GLU A 329 -30.68 -3.99 0.56
CA GLU A 329 -32.01 -3.65 1.06
C GLU A 329 -31.98 -3.63 2.60
N CYS A 330 -32.26 -2.45 3.17
CA CYS A 330 -32.68 -2.25 4.55
C CYS A 330 -34.15 -1.79 4.53
N PRO A 331 -34.98 -2.12 5.53
CA PRO A 331 -36.41 -2.33 5.33
C PRO A 331 -37.25 -1.04 5.20
N GLU A 332 -38.34 -1.21 4.47
CA GLU A 332 -39.37 -0.28 4.01
C GLU A 332 -39.88 0.76 5.02
N THR A 333 -40.00 2.01 4.56
CA THR A 333 -41.09 2.92 4.96
C THR A 333 -41.87 3.34 3.71
N ARG A 334 -43.14 2.92 3.65
CA ARG A 334 -44.18 3.31 2.68
C ARG A 334 -44.28 4.83 2.52
N GLU A 335 -44.36 5.29 1.27
CA GLU A 335 -45.31 6.34 0.88
C GLU A 335 -45.58 6.27 -0.64
N GLU A 336 -46.83 6.56 -1.00
CA GLU A 336 -47.52 6.22 -2.24
C GLU A 336 -47.18 7.17 -3.41
N THR A 337 -47.18 6.65 -4.65
CA THR A 337 -47.35 7.45 -5.88
C THR A 337 -48.54 6.94 -6.70
N PRO A 338 -49.31 7.83 -7.37
CA PRO A 338 -50.26 7.46 -8.41
C PRO A 338 -49.72 7.73 -9.84
N PRO A 339 -50.36 7.21 -10.91
CA PRO A 339 -49.65 6.79 -12.11
C PRO A 339 -49.89 7.62 -13.39
N ALA A 340 -48.93 7.45 -14.31
CA ALA A 340 -48.99 7.31 -15.77
C ALA A 340 -49.61 8.40 -16.67
N THR A 341 -48.87 8.76 -17.73
CA THR A 341 -49.34 8.72 -19.14
C THR A 341 -48.18 8.70 -20.14
N ASP A 342 -48.24 7.76 -21.09
CA ASP A 342 -47.55 7.71 -22.39
C ASP A 342 -47.80 8.95 -23.26
N TYR A 343 -46.88 9.27 -24.19
CA TYR A 343 -47.20 9.53 -25.61
C TYR A 343 -45.92 9.73 -26.45
N ALA A 344 -45.90 9.06 -27.60
CA ALA A 344 -44.90 9.12 -28.67
C ALA A 344 -45.30 10.14 -29.79
N PRO A 345 -44.43 10.44 -30.79
CA PRO A 345 -44.31 11.72 -31.52
C PRO A 345 -45.05 11.78 -32.88
N PRO A 346 -44.92 12.89 -33.65
CA PRO A 346 -44.28 12.83 -35.00
C PRO A 346 -43.46 14.11 -35.41
N GLU A 347 -42.40 14.01 -36.24
CA GLU A 347 -42.28 14.28 -37.72
C GLU A 347 -42.81 15.66 -38.17
N ALA A 348 -42.31 16.42 -39.16
CA ALA A 348 -41.15 16.56 -40.05
C ALA A 348 -41.39 17.94 -40.75
N GLU A 349 -40.40 18.56 -41.43
CA GLU A 349 -40.58 19.20 -42.76
C GLU A 349 -39.31 19.91 -43.27
N GLU A 350 -39.26 19.96 -44.59
CA GLU A 350 -38.16 20.07 -45.56
C GLU A 350 -38.01 21.48 -46.16
N ASP A 351 -36.93 21.64 -46.92
CA ASP A 351 -36.76 22.47 -48.14
C ASP A 351 -36.37 23.97 -48.09
N GLY A 352 -35.32 24.28 -48.88
CA GLY A 352 -35.32 25.47 -49.75
C GLY A 352 -34.01 26.26 -49.94
N GLU A 353 -33.16 25.77 -50.86
CA GLU A 353 -32.13 26.42 -51.73
C GLU A 353 -32.39 27.87 -52.27
N PRO A 354 -31.56 28.53 -53.16
CA PRO A 354 -30.10 28.46 -53.49
C PRO A 354 -29.41 29.85 -53.81
N VAL A 355 -28.15 29.80 -54.32
CA VAL A 355 -27.55 30.59 -55.46
C VAL A 355 -26.33 31.53 -55.22
N ALA A 356 -25.19 31.08 -55.79
CA ALA A 356 -24.12 31.70 -56.62
C ALA A 356 -23.21 32.88 -56.17
N GLY A 357 -21.96 32.80 -56.65
CA GLY A 357 -21.13 33.97 -57.01
C GLY A 357 -19.62 33.73 -56.95
N GLU A 358 -19.02 33.48 -58.12
CA GLU A 358 -17.59 33.28 -58.40
C GLU A 358 -16.73 34.53 -58.14
N GLU A 359 -15.44 34.36 -57.81
CA GLU A 359 -14.35 35.18 -58.37
C GLU A 359 -12.98 34.45 -58.28
N GLU A 360 -12.31 34.37 -59.43
CA GLU A 360 -11.00 33.78 -59.68
C GLU A 360 -9.85 34.69 -59.23
N VAL A 361 -8.72 34.13 -58.76
CA VAL A 361 -7.36 34.60 -59.12
C VAL A 361 -6.35 33.43 -59.13
N SER A 362 -5.70 33.28 -60.29
CA SER A 362 -4.44 32.59 -60.65
C SER A 362 -3.33 32.56 -59.58
N GLY A 363 -2.34 31.66 -59.53
CA GLY A 363 -1.70 30.77 -60.50
C GLY A 363 -0.20 30.62 -60.12
N GLU A 364 0.50 29.67 -60.76
CA GLU A 364 1.94 29.34 -60.68
C GLU A 364 2.35 28.36 -59.55
N ASP A 365 3.14 27.30 -59.73
CA ASP A 365 3.72 26.59 -60.88
C ASP A 365 4.31 25.25 -60.35
N TYR A 366 4.03 24.12 -61.01
CA TYR A 366 4.78 22.85 -60.83
C TYR A 366 4.99 22.19 -62.21
N PRO A 367 6.21 21.77 -62.57
CA PRO A 367 6.47 20.89 -63.72
C PRO A 367 6.75 19.44 -63.24
N PRO A 368 6.80 18.43 -64.12
CA PRO A 368 5.75 17.43 -64.19
C PRO A 368 6.18 16.02 -63.74
N CYS A 369 5.17 15.21 -63.51
CA CYS A 369 5.23 13.77 -63.29
C CYS A 369 5.69 13.04 -64.56
N GLU A 370 6.74 12.22 -64.47
CA GLU A 370 6.99 11.11 -65.38
C GLU A 370 6.76 9.80 -64.61
N ILE A 371 5.76 9.05 -65.07
CA ILE A 371 5.41 7.71 -64.63
C ILE A 371 6.24 6.72 -65.45
N GLU A 372 6.87 5.74 -64.81
CA GLU A 372 6.98 4.35 -65.30
C GLU A 372 7.25 3.38 -64.13
N PRO A 373 6.89 2.09 -64.26
CA PRO A 373 6.22 1.34 -63.21
C PRO A 373 7.07 0.25 -62.55
N GLY A 374 6.68 -0.13 -61.32
CA GLY A 374 6.80 -1.52 -60.87
C GLY A 374 7.94 -1.83 -59.91
N GLY A 375 7.59 -1.83 -58.62
CA GLY A 375 8.37 -2.44 -57.55
C GLY A 375 7.62 -2.28 -56.24
N LYS A 376 6.76 -3.24 -55.92
CA LYS A 376 6.15 -3.33 -54.57
C LYS A 376 7.28 -3.68 -53.59
N GLU A 377 7.71 -2.70 -52.82
CA GLU A 377 8.26 -2.95 -51.49
C GLU A 377 7.16 -2.48 -50.53
N ASP A 378 6.57 -3.46 -49.84
CA ASP A 378 5.64 -3.21 -48.74
C ASP A 378 6.40 -2.39 -47.67
N PRO A 379 5.89 -1.25 -47.18
CA PRO A 379 6.50 -0.60 -46.04
C PRO A 379 6.20 -1.48 -44.82
N GLU A 380 7.25 -2.07 -44.28
CA GLU A 380 7.27 -2.70 -42.95
C GLU A 380 6.58 -1.76 -41.96
N GLY A 381 5.43 -2.19 -41.45
CA GLY A 381 4.85 -1.58 -40.26
C GLY A 381 5.80 -1.85 -39.10
N GLU A 382 6.39 -0.80 -38.53
CA GLU A 382 7.03 -0.85 -37.23
C GLU A 382 5.96 -1.21 -36.18
N GLU A 383 5.75 -2.50 -35.95
CA GLU A 383 5.16 -3.00 -34.72
C GLU A 383 6.17 -2.78 -33.59
N ASP A 384 6.10 -1.61 -32.93
CA ASP A 384 6.82 -1.32 -31.69
C ASP A 384 6.16 -2.06 -30.50
N GLY A 385 6.04 -3.38 -30.64
CA GLY A 385 5.28 -4.28 -29.77
C GLY A 385 6.19 -5.15 -28.91
N GLY A 386 7.22 -4.57 -28.29
CA GLY A 386 7.94 -5.27 -27.21
C GLY A 386 6.99 -5.60 -26.05
N PRO A 387 7.30 -6.60 -25.20
CA PRO A 387 6.50 -6.91 -24.02
C PRO A 387 6.40 -5.67 -23.11
N THR A 388 5.21 -5.07 -23.07
CA THR A 388 4.94 -3.88 -22.26
C THR A 388 4.65 -4.31 -20.82
N SER A 389 5.53 -3.92 -19.90
CA SER A 389 5.22 -4.05 -18.47
C SER A 389 4.25 -2.95 -18.08
N TYR A 390 3.20 -3.28 -17.31
CA TYR A 390 2.20 -2.31 -16.91
C TYR A 390 1.62 -2.59 -15.54
N ILE A 391 1.00 -1.56 -14.94
CA ILE A 391 0.16 -1.69 -13.76
C ILE A 391 -1.05 -0.75 -13.84
N ASP A 392 -2.22 -1.29 -13.56
CA ASP A 392 -3.48 -0.58 -13.47
C ASP A 392 -3.75 -0.24 -12.00
N VAL A 393 -3.87 1.05 -11.68
CA VAL A 393 -4.10 1.57 -10.34
C VAL A 393 -5.31 2.52 -10.31
N SER A 394 -5.88 2.74 -9.12
CA SER A 394 -6.90 3.78 -8.97
C SER A 394 -6.24 5.16 -8.87
N LYS A 395 -6.87 6.18 -9.45
CA LYS A 395 -6.42 7.58 -9.33
C LYS A 395 -6.37 8.05 -7.89
N LYS A 396 -7.30 7.59 -7.05
CA LYS A 396 -7.35 7.94 -5.62
C LYS A 396 -6.09 7.46 -4.90
N GLU A 397 -5.71 6.20 -5.07
CA GLU A 397 -4.51 5.61 -4.44
C GLU A 397 -3.24 6.22 -5.03
N LEU A 398 -3.12 6.33 -6.35
CA LEU A 398 -1.96 6.91 -7.02
C LEU A 398 -1.74 8.37 -6.62
N LYS A 399 -2.83 9.14 -6.50
CA LYS A 399 -2.77 10.52 -6.00
C LYS A 399 -2.30 10.59 -4.56
N ASN A 400 -2.82 9.73 -3.68
CA ASN A 400 -2.38 9.70 -2.29
C ASN A 400 -0.89 9.37 -2.19
N LEU A 401 -0.44 8.34 -2.93
CA LEU A 401 0.96 7.95 -3.00
C LEU A 401 1.83 9.10 -3.47
N ILE A 402 1.51 9.74 -4.60
CA ILE A 402 2.29 10.88 -5.13
C ILE A 402 2.28 12.05 -4.14
N ASP A 403 1.14 12.38 -3.53
CA ASP A 403 1.04 13.48 -2.58
C ASP A 403 1.92 13.26 -1.34
N VAL A 404 1.97 12.03 -0.82
CA VAL A 404 2.82 11.66 0.33
C VAL A 404 4.30 11.70 -0.07
N VAL A 405 4.71 10.96 -1.10
CA VAL A 405 6.14 10.80 -1.39
C VAL A 405 6.76 12.12 -1.86
N SER A 406 6.03 12.93 -2.62
CA SER A 406 6.49 14.24 -3.08
C SER A 406 6.75 15.26 -1.97
N MET A 407 6.27 15.06 -0.73
CA MET A 407 6.61 15.94 0.40
C MET A 407 8.10 15.90 0.73
N PHE A 408 8.77 14.81 0.38
CA PHE A 408 10.18 14.54 0.68
C PHE A 408 11.05 14.49 -0.59
N ALA A 409 10.49 14.85 -1.75
CA ALA A 409 11.29 15.11 -2.94
C ALA A 409 12.11 16.39 -2.72
N GLY A 410 13.42 16.30 -2.90
CA GLY A 410 14.35 17.41 -2.75
C GLY A 410 13.97 18.59 -3.64
N THR A 411 13.70 19.75 -3.02
CA THR A 411 13.37 20.99 -3.75
C THR A 411 14.57 21.92 -3.91
N LYS A 412 15.70 21.60 -3.26
CA LYS A 412 16.92 22.41 -3.20
C LYS A 412 18.14 21.50 -3.18
N GLY A 413 18.94 21.53 -4.25
CA GLY A 413 20.21 20.81 -4.34
C GLY A 413 20.78 20.85 -5.75
N ASP A 414 22.06 20.50 -5.89
CA ASP A 414 22.74 20.41 -7.19
C ASP A 414 22.29 19.17 -8.01
N LEU A 415 21.60 18.22 -7.36
CA LEU A 415 21.11 16.98 -7.96
C LEU A 415 19.63 17.10 -8.33
N GLU A 416 19.34 17.32 -9.61
CA GLU A 416 17.97 17.45 -10.14
C GLU A 416 17.10 16.21 -9.88
N ILE A 417 17.71 15.02 -9.87
CA ILE A 417 17.06 13.72 -9.61
C ILE A 417 16.40 13.62 -8.23
N LEU A 418 16.83 14.41 -7.24
CA LEU A 418 16.20 14.44 -5.92
C LEU A 418 14.80 15.08 -5.96
N GLY A 419 14.51 15.91 -6.96
CA GLY A 419 13.17 16.45 -7.22
C GLY A 419 12.19 15.45 -7.81
N SER A 420 12.66 14.22 -8.07
CA SER A 420 11.88 13.15 -8.68
C SER A 420 11.47 12.08 -7.69
N ILE A 421 10.44 11.34 -8.10
CA ILE A 421 9.94 10.16 -7.42
C ILE A 421 10.39 8.96 -8.23
N ARG A 422 11.07 8.02 -7.58
CA ARG A 422 11.39 6.70 -8.14
C ARG A 422 10.20 5.79 -7.94
N PHE A 423 9.78 5.13 -9.01
CA PHE A 423 8.73 4.13 -9.02
C PHE A 423 9.29 2.78 -9.41
N GLU A 424 8.79 1.75 -8.77
CA GLU A 424 9.05 0.35 -9.10
C GLU A 424 7.73 -0.40 -9.15
N GLY A 425 7.38 -0.89 -10.33
CA GLY A 425 6.23 -1.76 -10.55
C GLY A 425 6.68 -3.22 -10.60
N SER A 426 6.03 -4.08 -9.83
CA SER A 426 6.23 -5.53 -9.90
C SER A 426 4.93 -6.25 -9.54
N SER A 427 4.49 -7.21 -10.38
CA SER A 427 3.35 -8.13 -10.18
C SER A 427 2.30 -7.68 -9.15
N GLY A 428 1.57 -6.60 -9.48
CA GLY A 428 0.45 -6.10 -8.69
C GLY A 428 0.80 -5.08 -7.59
N MET A 429 2.04 -4.61 -7.50
CA MET A 429 2.48 -3.53 -6.61
C MET A 429 3.19 -2.43 -7.37
N LEU A 430 2.92 -1.18 -6.99
CA LEU A 430 3.66 0.00 -7.38
C LEU A 430 4.25 0.63 -6.11
N GLU A 431 5.55 0.45 -5.92
CA GLU A 431 6.31 1.15 -4.88
C GLU A 431 6.74 2.51 -5.43
N ALA A 432 6.65 3.54 -4.60
CA ALA A 432 7.21 4.84 -4.88
C ALA A 432 8.08 5.34 -3.74
N ARG A 433 9.15 6.03 -4.10
CA ARG A 433 10.18 6.51 -3.19
C ARG A 433 10.61 7.92 -3.56
N ALA A 434 10.83 8.74 -2.54
CA ALA A 434 11.46 10.05 -2.66
C ALA A 434 12.43 10.27 -1.50
N THR A 435 13.47 11.08 -1.72
CA THR A 435 14.48 11.35 -0.70
C THR A 435 15.11 12.74 -0.84
N ASP A 436 15.48 13.32 0.30
CA ASP A 436 16.33 14.51 0.40
C ASP A 436 17.74 14.17 0.93
N LEU A 437 18.15 12.89 0.87
CA LEU A 437 19.38 12.28 1.42
C LEU A 437 19.43 12.15 2.96
N ASP A 438 18.67 12.96 3.69
CA ASP A 438 18.53 12.82 5.15
C ASP A 438 17.28 12.03 5.52
N THR A 439 16.24 12.16 4.71
CA THR A 439 14.92 11.59 4.90
C THR A 439 14.48 10.91 3.62
N THR A 440 14.03 9.68 3.76
CA THR A 440 13.47 8.89 2.67
C THR A 440 12.07 8.46 3.06
N VAL A 441 11.15 8.63 2.13
CA VAL A 441 9.78 8.13 2.27
C VAL A 441 9.55 7.08 1.19
N GLU A 442 8.98 5.97 1.60
CA GLU A 442 8.55 4.88 0.74
C GLU A 442 7.08 4.62 1.00
N MET A 443 6.33 4.47 -0.08
CA MET A 443 4.92 4.08 -0.02
C MET A 443 4.63 3.14 -1.17
N ALA A 444 3.88 2.07 -0.91
CA ALA A 444 3.42 1.16 -1.93
C ALA A 444 1.90 1.22 -2.05
N ILE A 445 1.41 1.11 -3.28
CA ILE A 445 0.00 0.85 -3.58
C ILE A 445 -0.08 -0.42 -4.42
N SER A 446 -1.18 -1.15 -4.34
CA SER A 446 -1.38 -2.27 -5.26
C SER A 446 -2.13 -1.83 -6.51
N GLY A 447 -1.92 -2.61 -7.56
CA GLY A 447 -2.65 -2.53 -8.81
C GLY A 447 -2.77 -3.90 -9.45
N MET A 448 -3.24 -3.94 -10.69
CA MET A 448 -3.21 -5.16 -11.52
C MET A 448 -2.19 -4.94 -12.63
N GLY A 449 -1.17 -5.76 -12.70
CA GLY A 449 -0.09 -5.52 -13.64
C GLY A 449 0.71 -6.77 -13.96
N GLU A 450 1.37 -6.73 -15.10
CA GLU A 450 2.28 -7.76 -15.58
C GLU A 450 3.66 -7.15 -15.81
N GLY A 451 4.70 -7.95 -15.55
CA GLY A 451 6.08 -7.54 -15.73
C GLY A 451 6.65 -6.74 -14.55
N ILE A 452 7.93 -6.37 -14.70
CA ILE A 452 8.69 -5.58 -13.73
C ILE A 452 9.24 -4.38 -14.46
N PHE A 453 9.04 -3.20 -13.91
CA PHE A 453 9.55 -1.98 -14.49
C PHE A 453 9.90 -0.96 -13.41
N ALA A 454 10.84 -0.07 -13.73
CA ALA A 454 11.21 1.03 -12.87
C ALA A 454 11.41 2.30 -13.69
N PHE A 455 11.14 3.43 -13.06
CA PHE A 455 11.36 4.76 -13.63
C PHE A 455 11.49 5.83 -12.55
N ALA A 456 12.08 6.96 -12.91
CA ALA A 456 12.12 8.14 -12.04
C ALA A 456 11.48 9.31 -12.77
N ALA A 457 10.50 9.97 -12.16
CA ALA A 457 9.79 11.07 -12.80
C ALA A 457 9.65 12.27 -11.85
N PRO A 458 9.80 13.51 -12.36
CA PRO A 458 9.79 14.68 -11.50
C PRO A 458 8.41 14.92 -10.85
N ALA A 459 8.43 15.21 -9.55
CA ALA A 459 7.24 15.16 -8.71
C ALA A 459 6.18 16.22 -9.07
N ARG A 460 6.62 17.35 -9.61
CA ARG A 460 5.75 18.49 -9.97
C ARG A 460 4.90 18.17 -11.19
N GLU A 461 5.49 17.51 -12.17
CA GLU A 461 4.88 17.07 -13.43
C GLU A 461 3.83 16.02 -13.13
N LEU A 462 4.18 14.99 -12.35
CA LEU A 462 3.24 13.93 -11.93
C LEU A 462 2.00 14.49 -11.23
N LYS A 463 2.16 15.47 -10.32
CA LYS A 463 1.02 16.16 -9.70
C LYS A 463 0.15 16.91 -10.69
N GLY A 464 0.73 17.42 -11.78
CA GLY A 464 -0.01 18.03 -12.88
C GLY A 464 -0.80 17.00 -13.69
N PHE A 465 -0.22 15.83 -13.94
CA PHE A 465 -0.78 14.77 -14.79
C PHE A 465 -2.03 14.16 -14.16
N LEU A 466 -1.99 13.87 -12.85
CA LEU A 466 -3.13 13.32 -12.11
C LEU A 466 -4.40 14.18 -12.18
N LYS A 467 -4.28 15.48 -12.47
CA LYS A 467 -5.45 16.36 -12.63
C LYS A 467 -6.19 16.13 -13.94
N ARG A 468 -5.53 15.57 -14.95
CA ARG A 468 -6.05 15.37 -16.32
C ARG A 468 -6.59 13.97 -16.56
N LEU A 469 -6.09 12.98 -15.81
CA LEU A 469 -6.51 11.59 -15.89
C LEU A 469 -7.83 11.36 -15.14
N GLY A 470 -8.64 10.42 -15.57
CA GLY A 470 -9.83 9.88 -14.90
C GLY A 470 -9.50 8.85 -13.81
N ASP A 471 -10.50 8.06 -13.40
CA ASP A 471 -10.44 7.29 -12.15
C ASP A 471 -9.54 6.05 -12.18
N SER A 472 -9.26 5.49 -13.36
CA SER A 472 -8.44 4.28 -13.52
C SER A 472 -7.28 4.56 -14.45
N ILE A 473 -6.07 4.38 -13.94
CA ILE A 473 -4.84 4.78 -14.62
C ILE A 473 -4.01 3.53 -14.87
N ARG A 474 -3.70 3.26 -16.14
CA ARG A 474 -2.66 2.33 -16.53
C ARG A 474 -1.34 3.07 -16.57
N ILE A 475 -0.33 2.55 -15.88
CA ILE A 475 1.05 3.00 -16.00
C ILE A 475 1.80 1.91 -16.75
N SER A 476 2.44 2.24 -17.85
CA SER A 476 3.13 1.26 -18.69
C SER A 476 4.50 1.75 -19.12
N LYS A 477 5.43 0.80 -19.27
CA LYS A 477 6.77 1.00 -19.79
C LYS A 477 7.02 -0.01 -20.91
N ALA A 478 7.25 0.48 -22.12
CA ALA A 478 7.70 -0.34 -23.22
C ALA A 478 9.19 -0.67 -23.04
N GLU A 479 9.62 -1.89 -23.39
CA GLU A 479 10.97 -2.39 -23.12
C GLU A 479 12.09 -1.54 -23.76
N ARG A 480 11.81 -0.93 -24.92
CA ARG A 480 12.78 -0.11 -25.68
C ARG A 480 12.60 1.40 -25.49
N SER A 481 11.63 1.81 -24.66
CA SER A 481 11.34 3.22 -24.40
C SER A 481 11.78 3.63 -22.99
N GLU A 482 12.38 4.80 -22.90
CA GLU A 482 12.63 5.48 -21.62
C GLU A 482 11.40 6.25 -21.13
N ASP A 483 10.38 6.38 -21.97
CA ASP A 483 9.16 7.08 -21.64
C ASP A 483 8.19 6.16 -20.90
N ILE A 484 7.46 6.77 -19.97
CA ILE A 484 6.46 6.12 -19.14
C ILE A 484 5.11 6.69 -19.51
N THR A 485 4.21 5.78 -19.87
CA THR A 485 2.89 6.13 -20.38
C THR A 485 1.85 5.94 -19.30
N PHE A 486 1.11 7.01 -19.01
CA PHE A 486 -0.05 7.04 -18.13
C PHE A 486 -1.31 7.16 -18.99
N THR A 487 -2.17 6.15 -18.94
CA THR A 487 -3.38 6.09 -19.77
C THR A 487 -4.63 5.92 -18.90
N ASP A 488 -5.64 6.76 -19.08
CA ASP A 488 -7.00 6.49 -18.63
C ASP A 488 -7.92 6.46 -19.84
N PHE A 489 -8.28 5.26 -20.31
CA PHE A 489 -9.19 5.01 -21.42
C PHE A 489 -8.98 5.90 -22.69
N ASP A 490 -9.42 7.15 -22.65
CA ASP A 490 -9.42 8.14 -23.74
C ASP A 490 -8.22 9.11 -23.71
N VAL A 491 -7.45 9.17 -22.61
CA VAL A 491 -6.30 10.08 -22.48
C VAL A 491 -5.02 9.29 -22.29
N GLU A 492 -4.02 9.59 -23.10
CA GLU A 492 -2.65 9.11 -22.97
C GLU A 492 -1.70 10.27 -22.65
N LEU A 493 -0.90 10.13 -21.60
CA LEU A 493 0.12 11.10 -21.20
C LEU A 493 1.46 10.38 -21.07
N GLN A 494 2.50 10.92 -21.70
CA GLN A 494 3.86 10.37 -21.62
C GLN A 494 4.77 11.26 -20.76
N VAL A 495 5.56 10.64 -19.89
CA VAL A 495 6.60 11.28 -19.09
C VAL A 495 7.93 10.63 -19.41
N ARG A 496 8.93 11.44 -19.73
CA ARG A 496 10.30 10.94 -19.88
C ARG A 496 10.89 10.56 -18.52
N SER A 497 11.34 9.32 -18.38
CA SER A 497 12.07 8.90 -17.18
C SER A 497 13.42 9.61 -17.09
N GLN A 498 13.82 9.97 -15.87
CA GLN A 498 15.19 10.30 -15.55
C GLN A 498 16.03 9.03 -15.36
N PRO A 499 17.37 9.11 -15.51
CA PRO A 499 18.25 7.96 -15.33
C PRO A 499 18.14 7.41 -13.91
N LEU A 500 17.78 6.12 -13.79
CA LEU A 500 17.63 5.46 -12.50
C LEU A 500 18.94 5.33 -11.72
N GLU A 501 20.07 5.30 -12.42
CA GLU A 501 21.42 5.25 -11.85
C GLU A 501 21.81 6.54 -11.11
N ASP A 502 21.21 7.68 -11.49
CA ASP A 502 21.41 8.96 -10.79
C ASP A 502 20.62 8.99 -9.47
N PHE A 503 19.59 8.15 -9.32
CA PHE A 503 18.81 8.10 -8.10
C PHE A 503 19.66 7.47 -6.98
N PRO A 504 19.82 8.13 -5.83
CA PRO A 504 20.77 7.71 -4.80
C PRO A 504 20.45 6.29 -4.29
N GLN A 505 21.50 5.47 -4.16
CA GLN A 505 21.40 4.19 -3.48
C GLN A 505 21.21 4.42 -1.98
N MET A 506 20.24 3.72 -1.40
CA MET A 506 19.93 3.84 0.01
C MET A 506 20.86 2.97 0.85
N PRO A 507 21.43 3.50 1.94
CA PRO A 507 22.11 2.67 2.92
C PRO A 507 21.13 1.67 3.55
N SER A 508 21.63 0.47 3.82
CA SER A 508 20.95 -0.53 4.64
C SER A 508 21.12 -0.21 6.12
N PHE A 509 20.06 -0.31 6.91
CA PHE A 509 20.06 -0.07 8.35
C PHE A 509 19.58 -1.31 9.11
N SER A 510 20.06 -1.48 10.34
CA SER A 510 19.65 -2.57 11.23
C SER A 510 18.71 -2.03 12.30
N PHE A 511 17.43 -1.93 11.96
CA PHE A 511 16.43 -1.33 12.83
C PHE A 511 16.02 -2.25 13.97
N SER A 512 16.04 -1.72 15.20
CA SER A 512 15.40 -2.35 16.36
C SER A 512 14.00 -1.77 16.55
N PHE A 513 12.99 -2.62 16.74
CA PHE A 513 11.65 -2.18 17.10
C PHE A 513 11.69 -1.54 18.49
N VAL A 514 11.18 -0.30 18.61
CA VAL A 514 11.19 0.45 19.88
C VAL A 514 9.81 0.47 20.51
N ALA A 515 8.78 0.92 19.78
CA ALA A 515 7.43 1.06 20.30
C ALA A 515 6.39 1.17 19.17
N GLU A 516 5.13 0.94 19.53
CA GLU A 516 3.97 1.19 18.67
C GLU A 516 3.05 2.20 19.35
N HIS A 517 2.54 3.16 18.58
CA HIS A 517 1.62 4.21 19.04
C HIS A 517 0.37 4.23 18.16
N ASP A 518 -0.72 4.81 18.65
CA ASP A 518 -1.76 5.32 17.75
C ASP A 518 -1.21 6.53 16.99
N PHE A 519 -1.28 6.53 15.66
CA PHE A 519 -0.68 7.59 14.85
C PHE A 519 -1.31 8.96 15.13
N GLU A 520 -2.62 9.02 15.36
CA GLU A 520 -3.32 10.30 15.57
C GLU A 520 -2.96 10.91 16.93
N GLU A 521 -2.84 10.10 17.99
CA GLU A 521 -2.32 10.55 19.29
C GLU A 521 -0.87 11.05 19.17
N LEU A 522 -0.02 10.30 18.47
CA LEU A 522 1.39 10.67 18.25
C LEU A 522 1.50 11.98 17.46
N ARG A 523 0.71 12.12 16.38
CA ARG A 523 0.67 13.31 15.52
C ARG A 523 0.19 14.54 16.27
N GLU A 524 -0.88 14.43 17.06
CA GLU A 524 -1.38 15.55 17.87
C GLU A 524 -0.36 15.95 18.96
N THR A 525 0.32 14.98 19.56
CA THR A 525 1.41 15.24 20.51
C THR A 525 2.57 15.99 19.85
N MET A 526 3.04 15.50 18.70
CA MET A 526 4.09 16.16 17.91
C MET A 526 3.71 17.60 17.55
N LYS A 527 2.46 17.84 17.14
CA LYS A 527 1.94 19.17 16.80
C LYS A 527 2.09 20.12 17.98
N ARG A 528 1.63 19.72 19.17
CA ARG A 528 1.68 20.54 20.40
C ARG A 528 3.10 20.77 20.91
N VAL A 529 3.96 19.77 20.82
CA VAL A 529 5.35 19.88 21.32
C VAL A 529 6.23 20.67 20.36
N SER A 530 6.06 20.50 19.05
CA SER A 530 6.94 21.07 18.02
C SER A 530 7.07 22.60 18.04
N VAL A 531 6.07 23.32 18.56
CA VAL A 531 6.06 24.79 18.61
C VAL A 531 7.22 25.37 19.41
N ALA A 532 7.76 24.61 20.37
CA ALA A 532 8.88 25.01 21.22
C ALA A 532 10.26 24.70 20.62
N SER A 533 10.34 24.08 19.43
CA SER A 533 11.62 23.77 18.77
C SER A 533 12.32 25.03 18.24
N SER A 534 13.65 24.99 18.24
CA SER A 534 14.50 26.05 17.69
C SER A 534 14.50 26.04 16.16
N LYS A 535 14.68 27.23 15.57
CA LYS A 535 14.96 27.41 14.13
C LYS A 535 16.46 27.64 13.85
N ASP A 536 17.30 27.70 14.88
CA ASP A 536 18.75 27.89 14.76
C ASP A 536 19.44 26.57 14.44
N GLU A 537 19.64 26.30 13.15
CA GLU A 537 20.27 25.08 12.63
C GLU A 537 21.69 24.82 13.17
N LYS A 538 22.35 25.83 13.76
CA LYS A 538 23.65 25.66 14.43
C LYS A 538 23.56 24.81 15.71
N ARG A 539 22.36 24.55 16.20
CA ARG A 539 22.11 23.75 17.41
C ARG A 539 21.14 22.59 17.10
N PRO A 540 21.62 21.53 16.42
CA PRO A 540 20.75 20.46 15.91
C PRO A 540 19.85 19.82 16.97
N ALA A 541 20.38 19.57 18.18
CA ALA A 541 19.59 19.04 19.30
C ALA A 541 18.36 19.90 19.66
N LEU A 542 18.43 21.24 19.52
CA LEU A 542 17.31 22.14 19.80
C LEU A 542 16.36 22.28 18.61
N CYS A 543 16.80 21.93 17.41
CA CYS A 543 15.97 21.83 16.21
C CYS A 543 15.23 20.49 16.12
N SER A 544 15.15 19.75 17.22
CA SER A 544 14.52 18.42 17.30
C SER A 544 13.39 18.37 18.32
N LEU A 545 12.55 17.36 18.18
CA LEU A 545 11.68 16.86 19.24
C LEU A 545 12.37 15.62 19.83
N LEU A 546 12.61 15.66 21.13
CA LEU A 546 13.02 14.49 21.89
C LEU A 546 11.83 13.55 22.06
N LEU A 547 11.97 12.31 21.60
CA LEU A 547 11.11 11.19 21.91
C LEU A 547 11.87 10.25 22.85
N SER A 548 11.57 10.32 24.15
CA SER A 548 12.28 9.57 25.19
C SER A 548 11.43 8.42 25.69
N TYR A 549 11.88 7.19 25.45
CA TYR A 549 11.29 5.97 26.03
C TYR A 549 11.89 5.61 27.38
N LYS A 550 12.99 6.28 27.74
CA LYS A 550 13.58 6.23 29.08
C LYS A 550 12.74 6.98 30.11
N ASP A 551 12.40 8.24 29.81
CA ASP A 551 11.59 9.09 30.69
C ASP A 551 10.08 8.96 30.37
N GLY A 552 9.74 8.37 29.22
CA GLY A 552 8.37 8.17 28.74
C GLY A 552 7.68 9.43 28.25
N ASN A 553 8.44 10.42 27.76
CA ASN A 553 7.94 11.75 27.43
C ASN A 553 8.37 12.19 26.02
N MET A 554 7.65 13.17 25.48
CA MET A 554 8.08 13.94 24.31
C MET A 554 8.38 15.39 24.71
N ALA A 555 9.49 15.95 24.25
CA ALA A 555 9.88 17.32 24.61
C ALA A 555 10.52 18.10 23.44
N ALA A 556 10.35 19.42 23.42
CA ALA A 556 11.09 20.33 22.53
C ALA A 556 11.41 21.63 23.26
N THR A 557 12.53 22.25 22.93
CA THR A 557 12.96 23.52 23.51
C THR A 557 13.89 24.30 22.59
N ASP A 558 13.83 25.62 22.69
CA ASP A 558 14.73 26.57 22.02
C ASP A 558 15.64 27.32 23.01
N SER A 559 15.75 26.82 24.25
CA SER A 559 16.41 27.45 25.42
C SER A 559 15.62 28.57 26.11
N TYR A 560 14.59 29.15 25.47
CA TYR A 560 13.77 30.22 26.05
C TYR A 560 12.36 29.75 26.42
N ARG A 561 11.90 28.69 25.79
CA ARG A 561 10.65 28.00 26.11
C ARG A 561 10.83 26.51 25.93
N MET A 562 9.90 25.75 26.50
CA MET A 562 9.94 24.30 26.46
C MET A 562 8.53 23.73 26.52
N ALA A 563 8.21 22.82 25.61
CA ALA A 563 6.98 22.05 25.63
C ALA A 563 7.31 20.59 25.97
N VAL A 564 6.54 19.98 26.87
CA VAL A 564 6.70 18.59 27.30
C VAL A 564 5.33 17.92 27.37
N TYR A 565 5.21 16.74 26.80
CA TYR A 565 4.08 15.83 27.00
C TYR A 565 4.51 14.64 27.85
N GLU A 566 3.92 14.55 29.05
CA GLU A 566 4.19 13.48 30.02
C GLU A 566 3.37 12.23 29.69
N ALA A 567 3.69 11.55 28.58
CA ALA A 567 2.89 10.46 28.05
C ALA A 567 2.90 9.22 28.96
N GLY A 568 4.05 8.92 29.56
CA GLY A 568 4.33 7.65 30.23
C GLY A 568 4.62 6.50 29.25
N TRP A 569 5.09 6.82 28.05
CA TRP A 569 5.42 5.82 27.03
C TRP A 569 6.56 4.90 27.49
N ARG A 570 6.50 3.63 27.06
CA ARG A 570 7.57 2.66 27.30
C ARG A 570 7.90 1.99 25.98
N GLY A 571 9.18 1.90 25.68
CA GLY A 571 9.69 1.11 24.56
C GLY A 571 10.17 -0.26 25.04
N THR A 572 10.51 -1.12 24.07
CA THR A 572 11.32 -2.32 24.28
C THR A 572 12.71 -1.98 24.82
N GLU A 573 13.21 -0.78 24.49
CA GLU A 573 14.50 -0.24 24.92
C GLU A 573 14.35 1.17 25.52
N GLU A 574 15.25 1.50 26.45
CA GLU A 574 15.34 2.84 27.06
C GLU A 574 16.18 3.79 26.19
N VAL A 575 15.63 4.20 25.05
CA VAL A 575 16.30 5.08 24.07
C VAL A 575 15.75 6.51 24.06
N GLU A 576 16.58 7.45 23.59
CA GLU A 576 16.24 8.86 23.36
C GLU A 576 16.48 9.19 21.88
N ILE A 577 15.40 9.51 21.17
CA ILE A 577 15.44 9.78 19.72
C ILE A 577 15.20 11.27 19.49
N LEU A 578 16.09 11.93 18.74
CA LEU A 578 16.00 13.36 18.41
C LEU A 578 15.44 13.56 16.98
N LEU A 579 14.12 13.50 16.85
CA LEU A 579 13.44 13.67 15.55
C LEU A 579 13.52 15.12 15.10
N CYS A 580 14.11 15.39 13.94
CA CYS A 580 14.30 16.75 13.47
C CYS A 580 12.94 17.43 13.17
N ALA A 581 12.76 18.67 13.65
CA ALA A 581 11.49 19.39 13.56
C ALA A 581 11.06 19.68 12.11
N LYS A 582 12.00 19.70 11.14
CA LYS A 582 11.68 19.76 9.70
C LYS A 582 10.84 18.56 9.27
N VAL A 583 11.22 17.37 9.71
CA VAL A 583 10.57 16.09 9.35
C VAL A 583 9.23 15.98 10.06
N VAL A 584 9.18 16.36 11.34
CA VAL A 584 7.94 16.41 12.11
C VAL A 584 6.87 17.24 11.40
N ARG A 585 7.22 18.41 10.83
CA ARG A 585 6.26 19.23 10.08
C ARG A 585 5.68 18.53 8.85
N GLU A 586 6.42 17.64 8.21
CA GLU A 586 5.92 16.82 7.11
C GLU A 586 5.05 15.66 7.62
N ILE A 587 5.45 15.00 8.72
CA ILE A 587 4.65 13.97 9.40
C ILE A 587 3.25 14.51 9.76
N LEU A 588 3.16 15.76 10.24
CA LEU A 588 1.89 16.39 10.60
C LEU A 588 0.91 16.53 9.42
N LYS A 589 1.40 16.52 8.18
CA LYS A 589 0.59 16.62 6.94
C LYS A 589 0.11 15.27 6.43
N LEU A 590 0.69 14.17 6.92
CA LEU A 590 0.29 12.83 6.51
C LEU A 590 -1.15 12.56 6.95
N LYS A 591 -1.92 11.96 6.04
CA LYS A 591 -3.29 11.52 6.28
C LYS A 591 -3.29 10.00 6.47
N ALA A 592 -2.62 9.56 7.53
CA ALA A 592 -2.55 8.16 7.93
C ALA A 592 -3.45 7.91 9.14
N ALA A 593 -3.84 6.66 9.34
CA ALA A 593 -4.58 6.21 10.51
C ALA A 593 -4.04 4.86 10.99
N GLY A 594 -4.38 4.49 12.22
CA GLY A 594 -3.99 3.21 12.80
C GLY A 594 -2.63 3.24 13.50
N PRO A 595 -1.99 2.06 13.66
CA PRO A 595 -0.76 1.95 14.41
C PRO A 595 0.43 2.58 13.68
N ALA A 596 1.26 3.29 14.44
CA ALA A 596 2.54 3.82 14.02
C ALA A 596 3.67 3.11 14.78
N ARG A 597 4.43 2.28 14.06
CA ARG A 597 5.62 1.61 14.61
C ARG A 597 6.81 2.54 14.50
N VAL A 598 7.52 2.70 15.61
CA VAL A 598 8.78 3.45 15.70
C VAL A 598 9.92 2.44 15.83
N LEU A 599 10.85 2.50 14.89
CA LEU A 599 12.07 1.72 14.90
C LEU A 599 13.28 2.66 14.94
N TYR A 600 14.39 2.16 15.48
CA TYR A 600 15.61 2.94 15.64
C TYR A 600 16.85 2.09 15.38
N ASP A 601 17.78 2.65 14.61
CA ASP A 601 19.13 2.15 14.45
C ASP A 601 20.05 3.12 15.21
N GLY A 602 20.51 2.68 16.39
CA GLY A 602 21.35 3.49 17.27
C GLY A 602 22.78 3.66 16.77
N ASP A 603 23.27 2.75 15.94
CA ASP A 603 24.63 2.81 15.40
C ASP A 603 24.74 3.91 14.33
N HIS A 604 23.71 4.03 13.51
CA HIS A 604 23.63 5.05 12.46
C HIS A 604 22.85 6.31 12.87
N ASN A 605 22.25 6.32 14.06
CA ASN A 605 21.39 7.38 14.57
C ASN A 605 20.22 7.71 13.60
N VAL A 606 19.54 6.67 13.12
CA VAL A 606 18.43 6.77 12.16
C VAL A 606 17.15 6.23 12.78
N ALA A 607 16.05 6.97 12.63
CA ALA A 607 14.73 6.54 13.06
C ALA A 607 13.87 6.19 11.83
N GLN A 608 13.02 5.18 12.00
CA GLN A 608 12.00 4.83 11.02
C GLN A 608 10.61 4.87 11.68
N ILE A 609 9.66 5.50 11.02
CA ILE A 609 8.24 5.53 11.41
C ILE A 609 7.46 4.84 10.30
N CYS A 610 6.79 3.75 10.63
CA CYS A 610 5.94 2.97 9.73
C CYS A 610 4.48 3.13 10.13
N THR A 611 3.63 3.64 9.23
CA THR A 611 2.20 3.82 9.48
C THR A 611 1.44 3.79 8.15
N ASP A 612 0.31 3.09 8.08
CA ASP A 612 -0.62 3.13 6.93
C ASP A 612 0.06 2.95 5.55
N GLY A 613 0.96 1.98 5.43
CA GLY A 613 1.74 1.71 4.21
C GLY A 613 2.84 2.75 3.88
N ILE A 614 3.03 3.76 4.73
CA ILE A 614 4.08 4.77 4.64
C ILE A 614 5.25 4.34 5.53
N ARG A 615 6.44 4.25 4.94
CA ARG A 615 7.70 4.04 5.65
C ARG A 615 8.54 5.31 5.53
N LEU A 616 8.66 6.04 6.63
CA LEU A 616 9.46 7.25 6.71
C LEU A 616 10.74 6.95 7.49
N THR A 617 11.88 7.01 6.81
CA THR A 617 13.21 6.82 7.40
C THR A 617 13.93 8.15 7.45
N THR A 618 14.48 8.54 8.59
CA THR A 618 15.12 9.85 8.75
C THR A 618 16.34 9.81 9.68
N LYS A 619 17.39 10.54 9.32
CA LYS A 619 18.52 10.81 10.23
C LYS A 619 18.05 11.65 11.41
N CYS A 620 18.42 11.23 12.61
CA CYS A 620 18.14 11.98 13.81
C CYS A 620 19.13 13.13 13.98
N CYS A 621 18.68 14.18 14.65
CA CYS A 621 19.51 15.33 14.96
C CYS A 621 20.60 14.94 15.98
N GLU A 622 21.82 15.41 15.79
CA GLU A 622 22.94 15.10 16.68
C GLU A 622 22.97 15.96 17.95
N GLY A 623 23.62 15.43 18.98
CA GLY A 623 23.91 16.13 20.24
C GLY A 623 23.09 15.60 21.41
N LYS A 624 23.16 16.33 22.53
CA LYS A 624 22.47 15.94 23.77
C LYS A 624 21.34 16.91 24.06
N PHE A 625 20.13 16.38 24.24
CA PHE A 625 18.99 17.19 24.63
C PHE A 625 19.17 17.76 26.05
N PRO A 626 18.77 19.01 26.31
CA PRO A 626 18.87 19.58 27.65
C PRO A 626 18.09 18.78 28.70
N LYS A 627 18.67 18.62 29.90
CA LYS A 627 17.95 18.01 31.03
C LYS A 627 16.78 18.90 31.43
N TYR A 628 15.56 18.40 31.29
CA TYR A 628 14.35 19.19 31.49
C TYR A 628 13.48 18.76 32.66
N VAL A 629 13.57 17.49 33.10
CA VAL A 629 12.67 16.92 34.11
C VAL A 629 12.61 17.78 35.39
N SER A 630 13.75 18.26 35.88
CA SER A 630 13.79 19.13 37.06
C SER A 630 13.08 20.47 36.85
N PHE A 631 13.16 21.07 35.66
CA PHE A 631 12.46 22.33 35.36
C PHE A 631 10.95 22.17 35.37
N VAL A 632 10.46 21.00 34.92
CA VAL A 632 9.04 20.68 34.96
C VAL A 632 8.57 20.47 36.40
N GLU A 633 9.32 19.73 37.21
CA GLU A 633 8.99 19.51 38.62
C GLU A 633 9.03 20.80 39.46
N ASP A 634 10.06 21.62 39.27
CA ASP A 634 10.15 22.94 39.92
C ASP A 634 8.96 23.83 39.53
N GLY A 635 8.58 23.82 38.25
CA GLY A 635 7.42 24.55 37.75
C GLY A 635 6.10 24.08 38.36
N LYS A 636 5.93 22.77 38.62
CA LYS A 636 4.77 22.22 39.35
C LYS A 636 4.72 22.76 40.78
N GLY A 637 5.86 22.98 41.43
CA GLY A 637 5.96 23.54 42.78
C GLY A 637 5.80 25.06 42.89
N ASN A 638 5.61 25.78 41.78
CA ASN A 638 5.46 27.23 41.80
C ASN A 638 4.20 27.66 42.61
N PRO A 639 4.34 28.60 43.57
CA PRO A 639 3.32 28.85 44.59
C PRO A 639 2.11 29.67 44.11
N ILE A 640 2.27 30.52 43.09
CA ILE A 640 1.17 31.38 42.61
C ILE A 640 0.50 30.66 41.44
N ARG A 641 -0.73 30.20 41.61
CA ARG A 641 -1.49 29.50 40.58
C ARG A 641 -2.65 30.37 40.08
N VAL A 642 -2.72 30.54 38.77
CA VAL A 642 -3.79 31.24 38.06
C VAL A 642 -4.50 30.27 37.14
N ARG A 643 -5.83 30.20 37.25
CA ARG A 643 -6.67 29.34 36.42
C ARG A 643 -7.53 30.19 35.47
N VAL A 644 -7.38 29.95 34.17
CA VAL A 644 -8.04 30.72 33.09
C VAL A 644 -8.45 29.82 31.94
N SER A 645 -9.35 30.26 31.06
CA SER A 645 -9.59 29.58 29.78
C SER A 645 -8.40 29.77 28.85
N ALA A 646 -7.89 28.68 28.26
CA ALA A 646 -6.79 28.74 27.29
C ALA A 646 -7.14 29.63 26.09
N LYS A 647 -8.38 29.54 25.61
CA LYS A 647 -8.89 30.35 24.50
C LYS A 647 -8.95 31.84 24.86
N GLU A 648 -9.50 32.19 26.02
CA GLU A 648 -9.58 33.60 26.43
C GLU A 648 -8.20 34.21 26.66
N PHE A 649 -7.26 33.42 27.22
CA PHE A 649 -5.87 33.83 27.38
C PHE A 649 -5.22 34.09 26.02
N ALA A 650 -5.33 33.15 25.07
CA ALA A 650 -4.77 33.30 23.73
C ALA A 650 -5.38 34.50 22.98
N ASP A 651 -6.70 34.69 23.05
CA ASP A 651 -7.40 35.83 22.46
C ASP A 651 -6.94 37.17 23.06
N ALA A 652 -6.70 37.20 24.37
CA ALA A 652 -6.18 38.39 25.05
C ALA A 652 -4.73 38.69 24.62
N VAL A 653 -3.86 37.68 24.56
CA VAL A 653 -2.48 37.81 24.06
C VAL A 653 -2.48 38.36 22.64
N ALA A 654 -3.32 37.81 21.75
CA ALA A 654 -3.41 38.28 20.36
C ALA A 654 -3.84 39.76 20.26
N LYS A 655 -4.71 40.22 21.18
CA LYS A 655 -5.17 41.62 21.23
C LYS A 655 -4.14 42.58 21.86
N VAL A 656 -3.24 42.09 22.69
CA VAL A 656 -2.23 42.93 23.37
C VAL A 656 -0.83 42.81 22.78
N GLY A 657 -0.55 41.80 21.96
CA GLY A 657 0.79 41.39 21.50
C GLY A 657 1.51 42.34 20.54
N PHE A 658 1.32 43.65 20.64
CA PHE A 658 2.03 44.68 19.86
C PHE A 658 3.49 44.87 20.28
N GLY A 659 3.89 44.32 21.42
CA GLY A 659 5.24 44.35 21.98
C GLY A 659 5.37 43.30 23.07
N ASN A 660 6.36 43.44 23.95
CA ASN A 660 6.50 42.60 25.13
C ASN A 660 5.23 42.62 25.99
N VAL A 661 4.70 41.44 26.31
CA VAL A 661 3.45 41.31 27.07
C VAL A 661 3.78 41.10 28.54
N THR A 662 3.30 42.01 29.39
CA THR A 662 3.41 41.90 30.85
C THR A 662 2.13 41.31 31.41
N LEU A 663 2.28 40.21 32.16
CA LEU A 663 1.24 39.61 32.98
C LEU A 663 1.31 40.23 34.37
N HIS A 664 0.24 40.90 34.78
CA HIS A 664 0.06 41.47 36.11
C HIS A 664 -0.98 40.64 36.87
N VAL A 665 -0.54 39.93 37.91
CA VAL A 665 -1.40 39.17 38.81
C VAL A 665 -1.62 40.01 40.06
N GLU A 666 -2.86 40.43 40.28
CA GLU A 666 -3.24 41.26 41.44
C GLU A 666 -4.63 40.83 41.94
N GLY A 667 -4.71 40.39 43.20
CA GLY A 667 -5.96 39.87 43.77
C GLY A 667 -6.47 38.65 43.01
N GLN A 668 -7.69 38.75 42.46
CA GLN A 668 -8.33 37.70 41.64
C GLN A 668 -8.32 38.02 40.14
N ASP A 669 -7.54 39.00 39.72
CA ASP A 669 -7.49 39.45 38.34
C ASP A 669 -6.13 39.17 37.69
N LEU A 670 -6.16 38.82 36.40
CA LEU A 670 -4.98 38.77 35.54
C LEU A 670 -5.12 39.87 34.48
N HIS A 671 -4.22 40.84 34.52
CA HIS A 671 -4.13 41.87 33.50
C HIS A 671 -2.97 41.61 32.56
N LEU A 672 -3.24 41.66 31.25
CA LEU A 672 -2.24 41.62 30.21
C LEU A 672 -2.02 43.06 29.72
N SER A 673 -0.77 43.49 29.60
CA SER A 673 -0.45 44.80 29.02
C SER A 673 0.73 44.75 28.07
N SER A 674 0.76 45.65 27.11
CA SER A 674 1.94 45.94 26.28
C SER A 674 2.13 47.44 26.11
N ASP A 675 3.38 47.84 25.97
CA ASP A 675 3.79 49.21 25.61
C ASP A 675 4.87 49.09 24.53
N ASP A 676 4.48 49.19 23.27
CA ASP A 676 5.43 49.24 22.16
C ASP A 676 5.84 50.69 21.90
N ARG A 677 7.07 51.00 22.29
CA ARG A 677 7.62 52.36 22.17
C ARG A 677 7.88 52.78 20.73
N GLU A 678 8.07 51.82 19.82
CA GLU A 678 8.38 52.12 18.42
C GLU A 678 7.12 52.53 17.65
N SER A 679 6.02 51.77 17.80
CA SER A 679 4.72 52.15 17.20
C SER A 679 3.89 53.13 18.03
N GLY A 680 4.22 53.31 19.32
CA GLY A 680 3.46 54.11 20.27
C GLY A 680 2.14 53.46 20.72
N ILE A 681 1.92 52.18 20.40
CA ILE A 681 0.69 51.45 20.73
C ILE A 681 0.77 50.93 22.18
N ARG A 682 -0.30 51.21 22.93
CA ARG A 682 -0.53 50.64 24.27
C ARG A 682 -1.80 49.84 24.28
N ALA A 683 -1.71 48.60 24.73
CA ALA A 683 -2.86 47.71 24.85
C ALA A 683 -2.95 47.14 26.26
N LYS A 684 -4.18 46.97 26.74
CA LYS A 684 -4.47 46.30 28.01
C LYS A 684 -5.69 45.41 27.84
N ALA A 685 -5.61 44.21 28.41
CA ALA A 685 -6.74 43.30 28.53
C ALA A 685 -6.85 42.84 29.98
N LYS A 686 -8.08 42.65 30.45
CA LYS A 686 -8.37 42.11 31.78
C LYS A 686 -9.07 40.76 31.59
N LEU A 687 -8.58 39.74 32.28
CA LEU A 687 -9.19 38.42 32.33
C LEU A 687 -9.70 38.18 33.76
N GLY A 688 -10.96 37.77 33.88
CA GLY A 688 -11.49 37.26 35.14
C GLY A 688 -10.95 35.85 35.37
N VAL A 689 -10.23 35.65 36.46
CA VAL A 689 -9.51 34.39 36.71
C VAL A 689 -9.70 33.95 38.16
N LEU A 690 -9.34 32.70 38.45
CA LEU A 690 -9.19 32.24 39.83
C LEU A 690 -7.71 32.20 40.17
N VAL A 691 -7.29 33.04 41.12
CA VAL A 691 -5.92 33.06 41.64
C VAL A 691 -5.90 32.37 43.01
N SER A 692 -4.97 31.45 43.21
CA SER A 692 -4.70 30.78 44.48
C SER A 692 -3.21 30.78 44.78
N VAL A 693 -2.84 31.09 46.02
CA VAL A 693 -1.45 31.03 46.50
C VAL A 693 -1.28 29.79 47.37
N GLU A 694 -0.47 28.84 46.90
CA GLU A 694 -0.15 27.56 47.54
C GLU A 694 1.16 27.69 48.37
N SER A 695 1.27 28.73 49.22
CA SER A 695 2.41 28.96 50.10
C SER A 695 2.02 29.82 51.32
N GLU A 696 2.69 29.60 52.46
CA GLU A 696 2.51 30.40 53.68
C GLU A 696 3.37 31.68 53.69
N GLU A 697 4.28 31.85 52.73
CA GLU A 697 5.14 33.03 52.66
C GLU A 697 4.36 34.28 52.19
N GLU A 698 4.35 35.32 53.01
CA GLU A 698 3.63 36.58 52.76
C GLU A 698 4.07 37.30 51.47
N ALA A 699 5.32 37.06 51.01
CA ALA A 699 5.86 37.63 49.79
C ALA A 699 5.05 37.25 48.54
N TYR A 700 4.42 36.07 48.52
CA TYR A 700 3.62 35.59 47.37
C TYR A 700 2.20 36.18 47.32
N ASN A 701 1.78 36.93 48.34
CA ASN A 701 0.51 37.66 48.34
C ASN A 701 0.62 39.07 47.72
N GLN A 702 1.81 39.48 47.28
CA GLN A 702 2.02 40.78 46.63
C GLN A 702 1.74 40.71 45.12
N PRO A 703 1.37 41.85 44.48
CA PRO A 703 1.17 41.90 43.04
C PRO A 703 2.41 41.44 42.28
N LEU A 704 2.22 40.60 41.28
CA LEU A 704 3.29 40.01 40.48
C LEU A 704 3.25 40.53 39.05
N ASN A 705 4.37 41.10 38.58
CA ASN A 705 4.52 41.60 37.21
C ASN A 705 5.61 40.80 36.50
N ILE A 706 5.24 40.09 35.43
CA ILE A 706 6.18 39.27 34.65
C ILE A 706 6.00 39.56 33.16
N ALA A 707 7.09 39.90 32.48
CA ALA A 707 7.08 40.16 31.04
C ALA A 707 7.54 38.94 30.24
N PHE A 708 6.90 38.71 29.10
CA PHE A 708 7.21 37.63 28.16
C PHE A 708 7.25 38.13 26.71
N ASN A 709 7.94 37.37 25.88
CA ASN A 709 7.84 37.52 24.43
C ASN A 709 6.40 37.13 23.99
N PRO A 710 5.68 37.98 23.25
CA PRO A 710 4.31 37.70 22.82
C PRO A 710 4.20 36.42 21.98
N SER A 711 5.20 36.12 21.13
CA SER A 711 5.17 34.94 20.27
C SER A 711 5.13 33.63 21.07
N PHE A 712 5.82 33.58 22.22
CA PHE A 712 5.81 32.41 23.09
C PHE A 712 4.48 32.24 23.82
N LEU A 713 3.86 33.35 24.21
CA LEU A 713 2.51 33.32 24.81
C LEU A 713 1.44 32.93 23.78
N SER A 714 1.60 33.31 22.52
CA SER A 714 0.67 32.96 21.45
C SER A 714 0.59 31.46 21.21
N ASP A 715 1.67 30.70 21.44
CA ASP A 715 1.66 29.24 21.33
C ASP A 715 0.69 28.56 22.30
N VAL A 716 0.31 29.21 23.41
CA VAL A 716 -0.64 28.66 24.38
C VAL A 716 -1.93 28.23 23.68
N GLY A 717 -2.39 29.01 22.67
CA GLY A 717 -3.59 28.68 21.92
C GLY A 717 -3.47 27.47 20.98
N SER A 718 -2.25 27.07 20.57
CA SER A 718 -2.01 25.88 19.75
C SER A 718 -1.64 24.64 20.56
N ILE A 719 -1.20 24.82 21.81
CA ILE A 719 -0.85 23.74 22.73
C ILE A 719 -2.06 23.25 23.52
N PHE A 720 -2.96 24.16 23.93
CA PHE A 720 -4.02 23.89 24.90
C PHE A 720 -5.40 24.16 24.30
N GLU A 721 -6.23 23.12 24.16
CA GLU A 721 -7.53 23.20 23.47
C GLU A 721 -8.75 22.92 24.37
N LYS A 722 -8.59 22.15 25.47
CA LYS A 722 -9.69 21.78 26.39
C LYS A 722 -9.64 22.64 27.66
N GLU A 723 -10.57 22.44 28.61
CA GLU A 723 -10.58 22.74 30.07
C GLU A 723 -9.78 23.95 30.65
N PRO A 724 -9.79 24.25 31.97
CA PRO A 724 -9.00 25.38 32.46
C PRO A 724 -7.49 25.16 32.28
N LEU A 725 -6.81 26.20 31.79
CA LEU A 725 -5.37 26.35 31.76
C LEU A 725 -4.88 26.77 33.15
N ASP A 726 -3.96 25.99 33.72
CA ASP A 726 -3.27 26.35 34.96
C ASP A 726 -1.92 27.01 34.62
N ILE A 727 -1.74 28.26 35.06
CA ILE A 727 -0.50 29.02 34.94
C ILE A 727 0.10 29.16 36.34
N ARG A 728 1.33 28.68 36.54
CA ARG A 728 2.04 28.77 37.82
C ARG A 728 3.26 29.68 37.75
N PHE A 729 3.37 30.59 38.70
CA PHE A 729 4.45 31.56 38.84
C PHE A 729 5.16 31.45 40.20
N LYS A 730 6.41 31.92 40.24
CA LYS A 730 7.19 32.04 41.48
C LYS A 730 7.63 33.48 41.72
N GLU A 731 8.47 34.01 40.85
CA GLU A 731 9.06 35.36 40.95
C GLU A 731 9.23 35.98 39.54
N PRO A 732 9.35 37.31 39.40
CA PRO A 732 9.38 38.00 38.10
C PRO A 732 10.42 37.54 37.08
N LEU A 733 11.53 36.96 37.53
CA LEU A 733 12.62 36.49 36.66
C LEU A 733 12.73 34.95 36.64
N LYS A 734 11.76 34.25 37.20
CA LYS A 734 11.70 32.79 37.20
C LYS A 734 10.74 32.29 36.12
N PRO A 735 10.96 31.08 35.57
CA PRO A 735 10.10 30.54 34.52
C PRO A 735 8.65 30.41 34.99
N ALA A 736 7.72 30.74 34.10
CA ALA A 736 6.30 30.45 34.30
C ALA A 736 5.96 29.10 33.65
N MET A 737 5.11 28.32 34.32
CA MET A 737 4.64 27.04 33.80
C MET A 737 3.16 27.12 33.45
N PHE A 738 2.84 26.79 32.21
CA PHE A 738 1.50 26.63 31.67
C PHE A 738 1.22 25.13 31.58
N SER A 739 0.06 24.68 32.06
CA SER A 739 -0.21 23.25 32.15
C SER A 739 -1.68 22.89 32.01
N GLN A 740 -1.92 21.73 31.40
CA GLN A 740 -3.22 21.07 31.31
C GLN A 740 -3.02 19.58 31.10
N GLY A 741 -3.66 18.74 31.93
CA GLY A 741 -3.54 17.28 31.82
C GLY A 741 -2.08 16.82 31.89
N LYS A 742 -1.57 16.19 30.83
CA LYS A 742 -0.17 15.75 30.67
C LYS A 742 0.74 16.77 29.94
N MET A 743 0.18 17.85 29.39
CA MET A 743 0.97 18.88 28.70
C MET A 743 1.53 19.90 29.68
N ARG A 744 2.81 20.23 29.50
CA ARG A 744 3.55 21.28 30.21
C ARG A 744 4.19 22.20 29.19
N TYR A 745 4.11 23.50 29.44
CA TYR A 745 4.77 24.50 28.63
C TYR A 745 5.42 25.54 29.54
N VAL A 746 6.74 25.66 29.48
CA VAL A 746 7.54 26.53 30.33
C VAL A 746 8.07 27.68 29.50
N ILE A 747 7.92 28.92 29.98
CA ILE A 747 8.40 30.12 29.29
C ILE A 747 9.33 30.91 30.20
N MET A 748 10.49 31.27 29.67
CA MET A 748 11.45 32.16 30.35
C MET A 748 10.96 33.61 30.23
N PRO A 749 10.92 34.37 31.35
CA PRO A 749 10.56 35.78 31.31
C PRO A 749 11.69 36.63 30.73
N ILE A 750 11.32 37.82 30.25
CA ILE A 750 12.25 38.84 29.76
C ILE A 750 12.41 39.95 30.80
N ARG A 751 13.59 40.58 30.80
CA ARG A 751 13.83 41.79 31.58
C ARG A 751 13.29 42.99 30.82
N LEU A 752 12.39 43.75 31.46
CA LEU A 752 11.86 45.02 30.96
C LEU A 752 12.89 46.15 31.05
#